data_AF-A0A150SC39-F1
#
_entry.id   AF-A0A150SC39-F1
#
_cell.length_a   1.000
_cell.length_b   1.000
_cell.length_c   1.000
_cell.angle_alpha   90.00
_cell.angle_beta   90.00
_cell.angle_gamma   90.00
#
_symmetry.space_group_name_H-M   'P 1'
#
loop_
_entity.id
_entity.type
_entity.pdbx_description
1 polymer ?
#
loop_
_entity_poly.entity_id
_entity_poly.type
_entity_poly.pdbx_seq_one_letter_code
_entity_poly.pdbx_strand_id
1 'polypeptide(L)'
;MAMKRDGFRFRYAPSRAVAWLPAAVLAATSACGSDEAPAQICDVPYFDCDGVCVALGSDRDNCGACGDECPAGASCVNGACEDRSQGSGGAGGAGGTDDAAVGGSDGVPEDCGGERTMKRCDGVCVDTRTDPDHCGRCDKQCDPGRACAGSLCQRTCLEGLTDCAGSCVDLSVDPLHCGGCDLACDPGRPCEEGSCGCSVEPSEDIGAVVPQRVTGTTRDAADTRALSCSGSDAPDQTFLFTAPLAGTYIFDTFETTFDTALGALSADTCAELACNDDAEDDAAGVQSQIFVDLAEGERILVVVSGASGSDGDFTLRLTQPGPVMCTPTALEPVVPQTVTGTTVGLEDAVSSDCDYTSSADATYTFTAPEAGVYVFGARASGEVILDVLEDGTCTGESLGCDSAFGESSVTAELEAEQTVLVAVSSPGRSLRSFTLDVFKAPPCPGQDLGSTVPQTVTGTNEGLADVLSTCFVSTTGGEATYSFTAPNDGVYLFDTQGSSFPVLMDLRSGSCDGEFVTCAESDGTPARTALPLSAGETVVIVLDTYGETGTYQLEISEVPCPLIDLGSTAPQTVTGTTAEFLDLLEPSCGYSGGPEATYRFTAPTDGIYTFDTEGSTFDTILDVRSGSCAGPSLRCNDDVDPSGEITTSRVSVLLSADQTVVVSLDSNSTSGEYMLNIARQDAPPCPLIELDSTVPQTVTGNNEGYPDLLTPECGSGSGGEATYGFTAPADGYYTIDTAGSSIATILSVREGGCGEVETDCVDGGAASRLVVWLDAGASIVISIDTDGAEGEYTLNVGQFDGTGTCDTPVELEPVLPLTATGTTMGSLAAMGASCGGASAPDVIHSFTAPETGTYVIDTYGSEYDTVLSVFDGDCSGEELDCNDDSPWDSGVTSEVSVPLEAGQTITIVVDGYDRDSGRYELHVDIEL
;
A
#
# COMPACT_ATOMS: atom_id res chain seq x y z
N MET A 1 44.49 -23.17 -1.72
CA MET A 1 45.25 -24.19 -2.48
C MET A 1 44.31 -24.75 -3.55
N ALA A 2 44.68 -24.68 -4.84
CA ALA A 2 43.98 -25.25 -6.02
C ALA A 2 42.52 -24.78 -6.35
N MET A 3 42.35 -24.34 -7.61
CA MET A 3 41.07 -23.96 -8.26
C MET A 3 40.38 -25.14 -8.98
N LYS A 4 39.08 -24.96 -9.27
CA LYS A 4 38.32 -25.22 -10.53
C LYS A 4 36.90 -24.67 -10.30
N ARG A 5 36.23 -23.83 -11.09
CA ARG A 5 36.25 -23.35 -12.50
C ARG A 5 35.61 -24.28 -13.56
N ASP A 6 34.78 -23.65 -14.40
CA ASP A 6 33.95 -24.11 -15.54
C ASP A 6 32.54 -24.63 -15.14
N GLY A 7 31.40 -24.16 -15.70
CA GLY A 7 31.16 -23.02 -16.61
C GLY A 7 29.69 -22.88 -17.11
N PHE A 8 29.27 -21.64 -17.45
CA PHE A 8 28.09 -21.15 -18.21
C PHE A 8 26.96 -22.11 -18.70
N ARG A 9 25.69 -21.68 -18.53
CA ARG A 9 24.78 -21.21 -19.61
C ARG A 9 23.41 -20.69 -19.12
N PHE A 10 22.92 -19.60 -19.72
CA PHE A 10 21.53 -19.09 -19.69
C PHE A 10 20.64 -19.74 -20.76
N ARG A 11 19.31 -19.82 -20.54
CA ARG A 11 18.23 -19.30 -21.42
C ARG A 11 16.80 -19.71 -20.97
N TYR A 12 15.93 -18.68 -20.82
CA TYR A 12 14.46 -18.59 -21.03
C TYR A 12 13.59 -19.86 -21.09
N ALA A 13 12.50 -19.90 -20.30
CA ALA A 13 11.18 -19.34 -20.67
C ALA A 13 10.06 -19.89 -19.74
N PRO A 14 9.04 -19.08 -19.34
CA PRO A 14 7.81 -19.59 -18.74
C PRO A 14 6.89 -20.22 -19.81
N SER A 15 6.13 -21.23 -19.43
CA SER A 15 5.16 -21.90 -20.31
C SER A 15 3.77 -21.94 -19.69
N ARG A 16 2.80 -21.24 -20.30
CA ARG A 16 1.36 -21.47 -20.11
C ARG A 16 0.64 -21.37 -21.45
N ALA A 17 0.13 -22.50 -21.96
CA ALA A 17 -0.89 -22.52 -23.01
C ALA A 17 -1.60 -23.89 -23.10
N VAL A 18 -2.92 -23.83 -23.29
CA VAL A 18 -3.83 -24.94 -23.69
C VAL A 18 -4.08 -26.00 -22.59
N ALA A 19 -5.30 -26.28 -22.13
CA ALA A 19 -6.62 -26.15 -22.76
C ALA A 19 -7.75 -25.92 -21.73
N TRP A 20 -8.83 -25.25 -22.12
CA TRP A 20 -10.23 -25.74 -21.99
C TRP A 20 -11.14 -24.84 -22.87
N LEU A 21 -12.06 -25.45 -23.61
CA LEU A 21 -12.99 -24.78 -24.53
C LEU A 21 -14.35 -25.50 -24.46
N PRO A 22 -15.45 -24.77 -24.28
CA PRO A 22 -16.77 -25.23 -24.71
C PRO A 22 -17.32 -24.36 -25.84
N ALA A 23 -17.86 -25.00 -26.87
CA ALA A 23 -18.48 -24.31 -28.00
C ALA A 23 -19.95 -23.98 -27.74
N ALA A 24 -20.42 -22.83 -28.25
CA ALA A 24 -21.85 -22.53 -28.39
C ALA A 24 -22.14 -22.05 -29.82
N VAL A 25 -23.07 -22.74 -30.48
CA VAL A 25 -23.51 -22.49 -31.86
C VAL A 25 -24.57 -21.39 -31.89
N LEU A 26 -24.46 -20.46 -32.84
CA LEU A 26 -25.53 -19.52 -33.20
C LEU A 26 -26.23 -20.02 -34.47
N ALA A 27 -27.56 -20.17 -34.41
CA ALA A 27 -28.33 -20.87 -35.43
C ALA A 27 -29.32 -19.95 -36.18
N ALA A 28 -29.17 -19.89 -37.51
CA ALA A 28 -30.19 -19.53 -38.50
C ALA A 28 -29.64 -19.97 -39.87
N THR A 29 -30.32 -20.71 -40.75
CA THR A 29 -31.76 -21.00 -40.89
C THR A 29 -31.99 -22.41 -41.47
N SER A 30 -33.19 -22.95 -41.29
CA SER A 30 -33.74 -23.94 -42.22
C SER A 30 -35.24 -23.71 -42.41
N ALA A 31 -35.62 -23.38 -43.64
CA ALA A 31 -37.01 -23.35 -44.10
C ALA A 31 -37.20 -24.39 -45.20
N CYS A 32 -38.39 -25.00 -45.26
CA CYS A 32 -38.79 -25.99 -46.25
C CYS A 32 -38.58 -25.48 -47.70
N GLY A 33 -38.41 -26.31 -48.73
CA GLY A 33 -38.71 -27.73 -48.85
C GLY A 33 -39.77 -27.96 -49.94
N SER A 34 -39.36 -28.69 -50.99
CA SER A 34 -40.15 -29.34 -52.06
C SER A 34 -40.96 -28.51 -53.09
N ASP A 35 -40.59 -28.75 -54.36
CA ASP A 35 -41.46 -29.08 -55.51
C ASP A 35 -42.28 -28.00 -56.23
N GLU A 36 -41.62 -27.28 -57.15
CA GLU A 36 -42.17 -27.06 -58.51
C GLU A 36 -41.09 -27.34 -59.59
N ALA A 37 -41.56 -27.68 -60.80
CA ALA A 37 -40.87 -28.26 -61.98
C ALA A 37 -39.44 -27.78 -62.33
N PRO A 38 -38.63 -28.59 -63.06
CA PRO A 38 -37.28 -28.22 -63.44
C PRO A 38 -37.26 -26.95 -64.31
N ALA A 39 -36.64 -25.90 -63.79
CA ALA A 39 -36.24 -24.75 -64.59
C ALA A 39 -35.27 -25.20 -65.69
N GLN A 40 -35.32 -24.57 -66.87
CA GLN A 40 -34.44 -24.93 -67.97
C GLN A 40 -32.98 -24.75 -67.54
N ILE A 41 -32.15 -25.77 -67.74
CA ILE A 41 -30.71 -25.74 -67.41
C ILE A 41 -29.98 -24.64 -68.21
N CYS A 42 -30.56 -24.21 -69.34
CA CYS A 42 -29.99 -23.25 -70.26
C CYS A 42 -30.99 -22.14 -70.60
N ASP A 43 -30.55 -20.89 -70.49
CA ASP A 43 -31.30 -19.72 -70.94
C ASP A 43 -31.37 -19.66 -72.48
N VAL A 44 -32.52 -19.27 -73.02
CA VAL A 44 -32.74 -19.13 -74.46
C VAL A 44 -31.78 -18.07 -75.04
N PRO A 45 -31.01 -18.33 -76.12
CA PRO A 45 -31.19 -19.36 -77.15
C PRO A 45 -30.28 -20.60 -77.01
N TYR A 46 -29.76 -20.89 -75.82
CA TYR A 46 -28.94 -22.08 -75.55
C TYR A 46 -29.85 -23.26 -75.17
N PHE A 47 -29.46 -24.47 -75.56
CA PHE A 47 -30.21 -25.70 -75.31
C PHE A 47 -29.33 -26.70 -74.56
N ASP A 48 -29.96 -27.54 -73.74
CA ASP A 48 -29.29 -28.54 -72.93
C ASP A 48 -28.89 -29.76 -73.77
N CYS A 49 -27.58 -30.04 -73.78
CA CYS A 49 -26.96 -31.19 -74.43
C CYS A 49 -26.21 -32.02 -73.38
N ASP A 50 -26.93 -32.94 -72.73
CA ASP A 50 -26.44 -33.79 -71.61
C ASP A 50 -25.79 -32.99 -70.46
N GLY A 51 -26.44 -31.91 -70.01
CA GLY A 51 -26.01 -31.08 -68.88
C GLY A 51 -25.09 -29.91 -69.27
N VAL A 52 -24.91 -29.65 -70.57
CA VAL A 52 -24.07 -28.56 -71.09
C VAL A 52 -24.91 -27.66 -72.00
N CYS A 53 -24.82 -26.35 -71.79
CA CYS A 53 -25.60 -25.38 -72.55
C CYS A 53 -24.92 -24.97 -73.86
N VAL A 54 -25.56 -25.31 -74.98
CA VAL A 54 -24.99 -25.12 -76.32
C VAL A 54 -25.89 -24.29 -77.22
N ALA A 55 -25.29 -23.38 -77.99
CA ALA A 55 -25.99 -22.52 -78.93
C ALA A 55 -26.29 -23.26 -80.24
N LEU A 56 -27.34 -24.09 -80.28
CA LEU A 56 -27.70 -24.86 -81.49
C LEU A 56 -27.87 -23.98 -82.76
N GLY A 57 -28.10 -22.67 -82.61
CA GLY A 57 -28.18 -21.72 -83.72
C GLY A 57 -26.85 -21.34 -84.39
N SER A 58 -25.70 -21.57 -83.74
CA SER A 58 -24.39 -21.08 -84.20
C SER A 58 -23.19 -21.95 -83.80
N ASP A 59 -23.36 -22.90 -82.89
CA ASP A 59 -22.35 -23.88 -82.52
C ASP A 59 -22.11 -24.82 -83.71
N ARG A 60 -20.85 -24.95 -84.13
CA ARG A 60 -20.50 -25.75 -85.30
C ARG A 60 -20.65 -27.25 -85.03
N ASP A 61 -20.45 -27.67 -83.79
CA ASP A 61 -20.32 -29.08 -83.42
C ASP A 61 -21.65 -29.65 -82.87
N ASN A 62 -22.68 -28.79 -82.79
CA ASN A 62 -24.03 -29.07 -82.31
C ASN A 62 -25.07 -28.25 -83.12
N CYS A 63 -24.94 -28.19 -84.44
CA CYS A 63 -25.74 -27.28 -85.26
C CYS A 63 -27.16 -27.81 -85.48
N GLY A 64 -28.15 -27.10 -84.95
CA GLY A 64 -29.57 -27.47 -85.01
C GLY A 64 -30.00 -28.56 -84.03
N ALA A 65 -29.08 -29.45 -83.63
CA ALA A 65 -29.28 -30.46 -82.58
C ALA A 65 -27.96 -30.81 -81.87
N CYS A 66 -28.06 -31.30 -80.63
CA CYS A 66 -26.92 -31.73 -79.82
C CYS A 66 -26.12 -32.84 -80.52
N GLY A 67 -24.82 -32.61 -80.71
CA GLY A 67 -23.89 -33.53 -81.37
C GLY A 67 -23.91 -33.58 -82.91
N ASP A 68 -24.72 -32.74 -83.59
CA ASP A 68 -24.70 -32.63 -85.05
C ASP A 68 -23.60 -31.66 -85.53
N GLU A 69 -22.40 -32.18 -85.82
CA GLU A 69 -21.28 -31.38 -86.34
C GLU A 69 -21.44 -31.02 -87.83
N CYS A 70 -21.22 -29.74 -88.17
CA CYS A 70 -21.21 -29.27 -89.56
C CYS A 70 -20.04 -29.80 -90.39
N PRO A 71 -20.28 -30.24 -91.64
CA PRO A 71 -19.22 -30.65 -92.56
C PRO A 71 -18.10 -29.62 -92.73
N ALA A 72 -16.88 -30.10 -92.99
CA ALA A 72 -15.68 -29.26 -93.10
C ALA A 72 -15.85 -28.14 -94.15
N GLY A 73 -15.69 -26.89 -93.70
CA GLY A 73 -15.88 -25.67 -94.50
C GLY A 73 -17.20 -24.93 -94.22
N ALA A 74 -18.23 -25.62 -93.73
CA ALA A 74 -19.50 -24.99 -93.36
C ALA A 74 -19.46 -24.36 -91.96
N SER A 75 -20.25 -23.31 -91.76
CA SER A 75 -20.51 -22.65 -90.48
C SER A 75 -21.96 -22.89 -90.07
N CYS A 76 -22.24 -23.08 -88.78
CA CYS A 76 -23.62 -23.10 -88.31
C CYS A 76 -24.22 -21.68 -88.35
N VAL A 77 -25.35 -21.52 -89.03
CA VAL A 77 -26.09 -20.26 -89.15
C VAL A 77 -27.57 -20.55 -88.95
N ASN A 78 -28.16 -20.01 -87.88
CA ASN A 78 -29.55 -20.25 -87.46
C ASN A 78 -29.92 -21.74 -87.33
N GLY A 79 -28.97 -22.59 -86.94
CA GLY A 79 -29.19 -24.03 -86.74
C GLY A 79 -29.21 -24.85 -88.03
N ALA A 80 -28.68 -24.30 -89.13
CA ALA A 80 -28.34 -25.05 -90.33
C ALA A 80 -26.88 -24.82 -90.71
N CYS A 81 -26.22 -25.86 -91.22
CA CYS A 81 -24.85 -25.76 -91.71
C CYS A 81 -24.83 -25.10 -93.10
N GLU A 82 -24.34 -23.85 -93.17
CA GLU A 82 -24.20 -23.09 -94.41
C GLU A 82 -22.73 -23.04 -94.87
N ASP A 83 -22.48 -23.37 -96.13
CA ASP A 83 -21.13 -23.38 -96.72
C ASP A 83 -20.74 -21.96 -97.21
N ARG A 84 -19.71 -21.37 -96.59
CA ARG A 84 -19.20 -20.04 -96.94
C ARG A 84 -18.18 -20.08 -98.07
N SER A 85 -18.61 -20.53 -99.25
CA SER A 85 -17.74 -20.63 -100.43
C SER A 85 -18.24 -19.94 -101.70
N GLN A 86 -18.86 -18.75 -101.60
CA GLN A 86 -18.96 -17.79 -102.73
C GLN A 86 -18.67 -16.33 -102.38
N GLY A 87 -17.40 -16.03 -102.16
CA GLY A 87 -16.82 -14.75 -102.56
C GLY A 87 -16.19 -14.89 -103.95
N SER A 88 -16.94 -14.58 -105.02
CA SER A 88 -16.41 -14.57 -106.40
C SER A 88 -16.30 -13.15 -106.93
N GLY A 89 -15.07 -12.73 -107.24
CA GLY A 89 -14.79 -11.41 -107.79
C GLY A 89 -15.02 -11.31 -109.30
N GLY A 90 -15.41 -10.12 -109.75
CA GLY A 90 -14.89 -9.58 -111.00
C GLY A 90 -13.59 -8.80 -110.69
N ALA A 91 -12.50 -8.90 -111.46
CA ALA A 91 -12.44 -9.38 -112.85
C ALA A 91 -11.36 -10.48 -113.09
N GLY A 92 -11.83 -11.70 -113.40
CA GLY A 92 -11.07 -12.82 -114.03
C GLY A 92 -10.14 -13.61 -113.09
N GLY A 93 -10.10 -14.95 -113.05
CA GLY A 93 -10.62 -16.02 -113.93
C GLY A 93 -9.46 -16.79 -114.60
N ALA A 94 -9.44 -18.11 -114.87
CA ALA A 94 -10.28 -19.28 -114.55
C ALA A 94 -9.41 -20.56 -114.85
N GLY A 95 -9.70 -21.82 -114.47
CA GLY A 95 -10.80 -22.41 -113.69
C GLY A 95 -11.31 -23.73 -114.31
N GLY A 96 -11.06 -24.90 -113.69
CA GLY A 96 -11.57 -26.21 -114.18
C GLY A 96 -10.92 -27.50 -113.60
N THR A 97 -11.78 -28.33 -112.99
CA THR A 97 -11.83 -29.83 -112.99
C THR A 97 -10.80 -30.73 -112.26
N ASP A 98 -11.32 -31.39 -111.22
CA ASP A 98 -11.36 -32.86 -110.97
C ASP A 98 -10.25 -33.62 -110.19
N ASP A 99 -10.76 -34.45 -109.25
CA ASP A 99 -10.28 -35.73 -108.68
C ASP A 99 -9.08 -35.88 -107.69
N ALA A 100 -9.45 -36.36 -106.49
CA ALA A 100 -8.96 -37.57 -105.80
C ALA A 100 -7.57 -37.67 -105.10
N ALA A 101 -7.64 -37.62 -103.76
CA ALA A 101 -7.31 -38.74 -102.83
C ALA A 101 -5.87 -39.02 -102.29
N VAL A 102 -5.85 -39.66 -101.10
CA VAL A 102 -4.76 -40.38 -100.38
C VAL A 102 -3.63 -39.49 -99.82
N GLY A 103 -3.25 -39.47 -98.53
CA GLY A 103 -3.39 -40.41 -97.41
C GLY A 103 -2.07 -40.45 -96.61
N GLY A 104 -2.11 -40.89 -95.34
CA GLY A 104 -0.95 -41.23 -94.52
C GLY A 104 -0.37 -40.13 -93.62
N SER A 105 0.09 -40.37 -92.38
CA SER A 105 -0.20 -41.35 -91.32
C SER A 105 0.81 -41.15 -90.17
N ASP A 106 0.54 -41.79 -89.03
CA ASP A 106 1.50 -42.21 -88.00
C ASP A 106 2.11 -41.15 -87.05
N GLY A 107 1.64 -41.15 -85.80
CA GLY A 107 2.32 -40.44 -84.72
C GLY A 107 1.52 -40.13 -83.44
N VAL A 108 0.63 -41.02 -82.97
CA VAL A 108 0.06 -40.88 -81.61
C VAL A 108 0.98 -41.57 -80.59
N PRO A 109 1.44 -40.84 -79.56
CA PRO A 109 1.74 -41.44 -78.27
C PRO A 109 0.83 -40.86 -77.17
N GLU A 110 0.03 -41.76 -76.60
CA GLU A 110 -0.54 -41.73 -75.24
C GLU A 110 -1.17 -40.40 -74.76
N ASP A 111 -2.48 -40.37 -74.99
CA ASP A 111 -3.48 -39.42 -74.52
C ASP A 111 -3.47 -39.22 -72.98
N CYS A 112 -4.01 -38.08 -72.53
CA CYS A 112 -4.10 -37.69 -71.12
C CYS A 112 -5.23 -38.41 -70.37
N GLY A 113 -5.27 -39.74 -70.47
CA GLY A 113 -6.13 -40.58 -69.64
C GLY A 113 -7.59 -40.73 -70.10
N GLY A 114 -7.92 -40.51 -71.38
CA GLY A 114 -9.20 -40.94 -71.97
C GLY A 114 -10.47 -40.21 -71.53
N GLU A 115 -10.39 -39.33 -70.53
CA GLU A 115 -11.46 -38.40 -70.16
C GLU A 115 -11.35 -37.14 -71.01
N ARG A 116 -12.45 -36.70 -71.64
CA ARG A 116 -12.49 -35.63 -72.67
C ARG A 116 -12.04 -34.23 -72.20
N THR A 117 -11.62 -34.10 -70.95
CA THR A 117 -11.45 -32.83 -70.23
C THR A 117 -10.00 -32.54 -69.86
N MET A 118 -9.16 -33.59 -69.78
CA MET A 118 -7.71 -33.49 -69.62
C MET A 118 -7.06 -33.28 -70.98
N LYS A 119 -6.40 -32.14 -71.18
CA LYS A 119 -5.70 -31.80 -72.42
C LYS A 119 -4.20 -31.75 -72.19
N ARG A 120 -3.41 -32.19 -73.18
CA ARG A 120 -1.95 -32.06 -73.13
C ARG A 120 -1.54 -30.64 -73.52
N CYS A 121 -1.10 -29.85 -72.54
CA CYS A 121 -0.62 -28.48 -72.70
C CYS A 121 0.86 -28.45 -72.27
N ASP A 122 1.75 -27.99 -73.17
CA ASP A 122 3.22 -28.03 -73.02
C ASP A 122 3.80 -29.33 -72.43
N GLY A 123 3.20 -30.46 -72.82
CA GLY A 123 3.62 -31.80 -72.43
C GLY A 123 3.00 -32.33 -71.14
N VAL A 124 2.38 -31.47 -70.32
CA VAL A 124 1.67 -31.84 -69.08
C VAL A 124 0.18 -32.05 -69.37
N CYS A 125 -0.50 -32.88 -68.58
CA CYS A 125 -1.95 -33.08 -68.67
C CYS A 125 -2.67 -32.16 -67.68
N VAL A 126 -3.56 -31.31 -68.16
CA VAL A 126 -4.25 -30.28 -67.37
C VAL A 126 -5.76 -30.31 -67.66
N ASP A 127 -6.61 -30.13 -66.64
CA ASP A 127 -8.07 -30.09 -66.85
C ASP A 127 -8.48 -28.70 -67.27
N THR A 128 -8.71 -28.53 -68.58
CA THR A 128 -9.05 -27.22 -69.15
C THR A 128 -10.41 -26.69 -68.66
N ARG A 129 -11.18 -27.43 -67.85
CA ARG A 129 -12.43 -26.93 -67.25
C ARG A 129 -12.23 -26.21 -65.93
N THR A 130 -11.12 -26.44 -65.23
CA THR A 130 -10.88 -25.98 -63.85
C THR A 130 -9.51 -25.34 -63.63
N ASP A 131 -8.56 -25.59 -64.52
CA ASP A 131 -7.25 -24.96 -64.49
C ASP A 131 -7.33 -23.48 -64.95
N PRO A 132 -7.01 -22.50 -64.09
CA PRO A 132 -7.10 -21.08 -64.42
C PRO A 132 -6.05 -20.62 -65.45
N ASP A 133 -4.95 -21.35 -65.64
CA ASP A 133 -3.91 -21.02 -66.62
C ASP A 133 -4.19 -21.66 -68.01
N HIS A 134 -5.11 -22.62 -68.07
CA HIS A 134 -5.44 -23.40 -69.26
C HIS A 134 -6.95 -23.51 -69.54
N CYS A 135 -7.70 -22.44 -69.22
CA CYS A 135 -9.16 -22.47 -69.22
C CYS A 135 -9.78 -22.53 -70.63
N GLY A 136 -10.53 -23.59 -70.89
CA GLY A 136 -11.15 -23.95 -72.17
C GLY A 136 -10.19 -24.39 -73.28
N ARG A 137 -8.90 -24.09 -73.15
CA ARG A 137 -7.81 -24.59 -73.99
C ARG A 137 -6.45 -24.30 -73.34
N CYS A 138 -5.43 -25.03 -73.78
CA CYS A 138 -4.04 -24.69 -73.48
C CYS A 138 -3.74 -23.22 -73.68
N ASP A 139 -2.93 -22.68 -72.77
CA ASP A 139 -2.40 -21.32 -72.78
C ASP A 139 -3.47 -20.22 -72.76
N LYS A 140 -4.72 -20.56 -72.41
CA LYS A 140 -5.79 -19.60 -72.16
C LYS A 140 -5.94 -19.36 -70.66
N GLN A 141 -5.00 -18.57 -70.14
CA GLN A 141 -5.08 -18.04 -68.79
C GLN A 141 -6.31 -17.14 -68.60
N CYS A 142 -6.92 -17.22 -67.43
CA CYS A 142 -7.94 -16.31 -66.94
C CYS A 142 -7.32 -15.02 -66.39
N ASP A 143 -8.10 -13.95 -66.31
CA ASP A 143 -7.58 -12.72 -65.69
C ASP A 143 -7.18 -13.02 -64.22
N PRO A 144 -6.06 -12.46 -63.71
CA PRO A 144 -5.54 -12.83 -62.39
C PRO A 144 -6.60 -12.77 -61.29
N GLY A 145 -6.63 -13.80 -60.44
CA GLY A 145 -7.61 -13.95 -59.37
C GLY A 145 -9.00 -14.45 -59.81
N ARG A 146 -9.22 -14.81 -61.08
CA ARG A 146 -10.46 -15.45 -61.56
C ARG A 146 -10.32 -16.97 -61.65
N ALA A 147 -11.36 -17.70 -61.23
CA ALA A 147 -11.42 -19.15 -61.39
C ALA A 147 -11.67 -19.56 -62.86
N CYS A 148 -11.17 -20.73 -63.27
CA CYS A 148 -11.76 -21.46 -64.39
C CYS A 148 -12.87 -22.37 -63.86
N ALA A 149 -14.07 -22.31 -64.45
CA ALA A 149 -15.11 -23.31 -64.19
C ALA A 149 -15.91 -23.56 -65.46
N GLY A 150 -16.05 -24.84 -65.83
CA GLY A 150 -16.80 -25.25 -67.02
C GLY A 150 -16.16 -24.79 -68.35
N SER A 151 -14.83 -24.74 -68.41
CA SER A 151 -14.05 -24.26 -69.57
C SER A 151 -14.22 -22.77 -69.88
N LEU A 152 -14.76 -22.00 -68.95
CA LEU A 152 -14.90 -20.55 -69.03
C LEU A 152 -14.25 -19.90 -67.80
N CYS A 153 -13.48 -18.84 -68.07
CA CYS A 153 -12.98 -17.96 -67.03
C CYS A 153 -14.16 -17.25 -66.39
N GLN A 154 -14.31 -17.43 -65.09
CA GLN A 154 -15.41 -16.87 -64.33
C GLN A 154 -15.29 -15.35 -64.29
N ARG A 155 -16.45 -14.69 -64.28
CA ARG A 155 -16.55 -13.23 -64.13
C ARG A 155 -16.63 -12.78 -62.67
N THR A 156 -16.52 -13.72 -61.74
CA THR A 156 -16.49 -13.52 -60.30
C THR A 156 -15.08 -13.85 -59.81
N CYS A 157 -14.61 -13.14 -58.79
CA CYS A 157 -13.31 -13.42 -58.19
C CYS A 157 -13.29 -14.76 -57.45
N LEU A 158 -12.10 -15.31 -57.28
CA LEU A 158 -11.85 -16.39 -56.33
C LEU A 158 -12.21 -15.94 -54.91
N GLU A 159 -12.59 -16.89 -54.07
CA GLU A 159 -12.88 -16.66 -52.65
C GLU A 159 -11.66 -16.01 -51.96
N GLY A 160 -11.89 -14.92 -51.22
CA GLY A 160 -10.85 -14.06 -50.64
C GLY A 160 -10.49 -12.82 -51.47
N LEU A 161 -10.86 -12.73 -52.74
CA LEU A 161 -10.55 -11.58 -53.61
C LEU A 161 -11.81 -10.76 -53.95
N THR A 162 -11.66 -9.44 -54.06
CA THR A 162 -12.75 -8.50 -54.39
C THR A 162 -12.64 -7.96 -55.82
N ASP A 163 -13.78 -7.75 -56.48
CA ASP A 163 -13.85 -7.23 -57.85
C ASP A 163 -13.74 -5.70 -57.89
N CYS A 164 -12.52 -5.22 -58.06
CA CYS A 164 -12.20 -3.80 -58.19
C CYS A 164 -12.25 -3.40 -59.67
N ALA A 165 -13.45 -3.02 -60.10
CA ALA A 165 -13.76 -2.54 -61.45
C ALA A 165 -13.31 -3.46 -62.61
N GLY A 166 -13.29 -4.77 -62.39
CA GLY A 166 -12.90 -5.80 -63.36
C GLY A 166 -11.65 -6.59 -62.98
N SER A 167 -10.81 -6.06 -62.08
CA SER A 167 -9.63 -6.76 -61.54
C SER A 167 -9.99 -7.44 -60.22
N CYS A 168 -9.49 -8.66 -59.99
CA CYS A 168 -9.59 -9.29 -58.67
C CYS A 168 -8.40 -8.92 -57.81
N VAL A 169 -8.68 -8.30 -56.68
CA VAL A 169 -7.66 -7.76 -55.79
C VAL A 169 -7.86 -8.32 -54.39
N ASP A 170 -6.75 -8.65 -53.72
CA ASP A 170 -6.74 -8.98 -52.31
C ASP A 170 -6.70 -7.68 -51.50
N LEU A 171 -7.85 -7.26 -50.99
CA LEU A 171 -7.96 -6.02 -50.21
C LEU A 171 -7.16 -6.08 -48.91
N SER A 172 -6.70 -7.26 -48.47
CA SER A 172 -5.93 -7.40 -47.23
C SER A 172 -4.43 -7.11 -47.37
N VAL A 173 -3.90 -7.16 -48.61
CA VAL A 173 -2.45 -7.02 -48.89
C VAL A 173 -2.09 -6.17 -50.11
N ASP A 174 -3.04 -5.74 -50.95
CA ASP A 174 -2.75 -4.88 -52.11
C ASP A 174 -2.69 -3.38 -51.69
N PRO A 175 -1.51 -2.72 -51.74
CA PRO A 175 -1.35 -1.34 -51.31
C PRO A 175 -2.01 -0.30 -52.24
N LEU A 176 -2.56 -0.71 -53.39
CA LEU A 176 -3.34 0.17 -54.27
C LEU A 176 -4.85 0.07 -54.02
N HIS A 177 -5.30 -0.90 -53.22
CA HIS A 177 -6.72 -1.22 -52.97
C HIS A 177 -6.95 -1.70 -51.52
N CYS A 178 -6.23 -1.14 -50.56
CA CYS A 178 -6.14 -1.65 -49.20
C CYS A 178 -7.45 -1.38 -48.44
N GLY A 179 -8.13 -2.43 -47.97
CA GLY A 179 -9.44 -2.36 -47.32
C GLY A 179 -10.60 -1.96 -48.26
N GLY A 180 -10.33 -1.52 -49.48
CA GLY A 180 -11.34 -1.10 -50.44
C GLY A 180 -10.79 -0.77 -51.84
N CYS A 181 -11.61 -1.01 -52.86
CA CYS A 181 -11.19 -0.93 -54.27
C CYS A 181 -10.74 0.44 -54.80
N ASP A 182 -10.95 1.53 -54.06
CA ASP A 182 -10.48 2.88 -54.42
C ASP A 182 -9.59 3.48 -53.30
N LEU A 183 -9.07 2.65 -52.39
CA LEU A 183 -8.30 3.05 -51.21
C LEU A 183 -6.82 2.65 -51.37
N ALA A 184 -6.08 3.45 -52.13
CA ALA A 184 -4.63 3.30 -52.27
C ALA A 184 -3.90 3.93 -51.07
N CYS A 185 -2.86 3.24 -50.59
CA CYS A 185 -1.95 3.74 -49.57
C CYS A 185 -0.93 4.72 -50.17
N ASP A 186 -0.32 5.56 -49.33
CA ASP A 186 0.78 6.43 -49.79
C ASP A 186 1.93 5.61 -50.40
N PRO A 187 2.66 6.15 -51.39
CA PRO A 187 3.77 5.45 -52.05
C PRO A 187 4.81 4.93 -51.05
N GLY A 188 4.91 3.61 -50.92
CA GLY A 188 5.86 2.92 -50.04
C GLY A 188 5.25 2.30 -48.78
N ARG A 189 3.98 2.58 -48.44
CA ARG A 189 3.28 1.89 -47.35
C ARG A 189 2.84 0.47 -47.78
N PRO A 190 3.00 -0.56 -46.93
CA PRO A 190 2.37 -1.85 -47.14
C PRO A 190 0.86 -1.77 -46.88
N CYS A 191 0.10 -2.75 -47.34
CA CYS A 191 -1.26 -3.01 -46.87
C CYS A 191 -1.20 -4.23 -45.95
N GLU A 192 -1.72 -4.11 -44.73
CA GLU A 192 -1.73 -5.18 -43.74
C GLU A 192 -3.15 -5.32 -43.16
N GLU A 193 -3.73 -6.51 -43.31
CA GLU A 193 -5.09 -6.87 -42.89
C GLU A 193 -6.20 -5.91 -43.41
N GLY A 194 -5.93 -5.21 -44.51
CA GLY A 194 -6.85 -4.23 -45.10
C GLY A 194 -6.77 -2.82 -44.52
N SER A 195 -5.70 -2.52 -43.79
CA SER A 195 -5.33 -1.16 -43.38
C SER A 195 -3.98 -0.76 -43.98
N CYS A 196 -3.85 0.50 -44.38
CA CYS A 196 -2.58 1.02 -44.88
C CYS A 196 -1.57 1.13 -43.74
N GLY A 197 -0.53 0.30 -43.78
CA GLY A 197 0.52 0.26 -42.77
C GLY A 197 1.32 1.55 -42.68
N CYS A 198 2.10 1.68 -41.62
CA CYS A 198 2.90 2.88 -41.42
C CYS A 198 4.17 2.87 -42.28
N SER A 199 4.66 4.04 -42.70
CA SER A 199 5.91 4.12 -43.46
C SER A 199 7.11 3.95 -42.53
N VAL A 200 7.84 2.83 -42.64
CA VAL A 200 8.98 2.49 -41.76
C VAL A 200 10.29 3.21 -42.14
N GLU A 201 10.20 4.36 -42.81
CA GLU A 201 11.35 5.16 -43.24
C GLU A 201 11.55 6.32 -42.24
N PRO A 202 12.36 6.14 -41.17
CA PRO A 202 12.75 7.24 -40.30
C PRO A 202 13.64 8.23 -41.07
N SER A 203 13.77 9.45 -40.55
CA SER A 203 14.82 10.38 -40.98
C SER A 203 16.22 9.84 -40.69
N GLU A 204 16.40 9.12 -39.57
CA GLU A 204 17.64 8.48 -39.17
C GLU A 204 17.39 7.25 -38.28
N ASP A 205 18.16 6.18 -38.44
CA ASP A 205 18.19 5.03 -37.52
C ASP A 205 19.30 5.27 -36.50
N ILE A 206 18.92 5.50 -35.24
CA ILE A 206 19.83 5.80 -34.12
C ILE A 206 20.24 4.54 -33.36
N GLY A 207 19.83 3.36 -33.84
CA GLY A 207 20.23 2.06 -33.34
C GLY A 207 19.76 1.78 -31.90
N ALA A 208 20.67 1.20 -31.12
CA ALA A 208 20.39 0.65 -29.77
C ALA A 208 21.44 1.09 -28.73
N VAL A 209 22.11 2.24 -28.95
CA VAL A 209 23.14 2.75 -28.03
C VAL A 209 22.48 3.63 -26.96
N VAL A 210 22.72 3.34 -25.69
CA VAL A 210 22.23 4.13 -24.56
C VAL A 210 23.32 4.23 -23.48
N PRO A 211 23.52 5.40 -22.83
CA PRO A 211 22.93 6.70 -23.15
C PRO A 211 23.44 7.24 -24.49
N GLN A 212 22.60 8.01 -25.19
CA GLN A 212 23.00 8.68 -26.44
C GLN A 212 22.42 10.09 -26.58
N ARG A 213 23.04 10.86 -27.46
CA ARG A 213 22.70 12.25 -27.79
C ARG A 213 22.74 12.41 -29.30
N VAL A 214 21.62 12.81 -29.88
CA VAL A 214 21.40 12.90 -31.33
C VAL A 214 21.04 14.35 -31.67
N THR A 215 21.80 14.98 -32.55
CA THR A 215 21.53 16.36 -32.97
C THR A 215 20.73 16.37 -34.26
N GLY A 216 19.58 17.04 -34.28
CA GLY A 216 18.68 17.16 -35.43
C GLY A 216 18.24 18.60 -35.69
N THR A 217 17.36 18.76 -36.68
CA THR A 217 16.72 20.05 -36.98
C THR A 217 15.37 19.81 -37.65
N THR A 218 14.32 20.48 -37.17
CA THR A 218 12.99 20.47 -37.79
C THR A 218 12.87 21.48 -38.94
N ARG A 219 13.87 22.35 -39.13
CA ARG A 219 13.84 23.37 -40.18
C ARG A 219 13.83 22.75 -41.59
N ASP A 220 12.92 23.23 -42.44
CA ASP A 220 12.66 22.72 -43.79
C ASP A 220 12.31 21.21 -43.85
N ALA A 221 12.00 20.57 -42.71
CA ALA A 221 11.55 19.18 -42.67
C ALA A 221 10.11 19.05 -43.20
N ALA A 222 9.70 17.82 -43.51
CA ALA A 222 8.31 17.53 -43.83
C ALA A 222 7.52 17.27 -42.53
N ASP A 223 6.26 17.68 -42.50
CA ASP A 223 5.29 17.12 -41.54
C ASP A 223 4.91 15.72 -42.06
N THR A 224 5.29 14.70 -41.30
CA THR A 224 5.12 13.27 -41.62
C THR A 224 4.44 12.48 -40.49
N ARG A 225 4.35 13.03 -39.28
CA ARG A 225 3.83 12.39 -38.06
C ARG A 225 3.07 13.41 -37.21
N ALA A 226 1.74 13.35 -37.28
CA ALA A 226 0.88 14.04 -36.31
C ALA A 226 1.02 13.39 -34.93
N LEU A 227 1.24 14.24 -33.92
CA LEU A 227 1.33 13.89 -32.50
C LEU A 227 0.10 14.43 -31.76
N SER A 228 -0.44 13.69 -30.79
CA SER A 228 -1.64 14.12 -30.06
C SER A 228 -1.44 15.39 -29.24
N CYS A 229 -0.23 15.60 -28.74
CA CYS A 229 0.17 16.75 -27.93
C CYS A 229 0.42 18.04 -28.74
N SER A 230 0.84 17.97 -30.01
CA SER A 230 1.21 19.19 -30.79
C SER A 230 0.22 19.61 -31.88
N GLY A 231 -0.72 18.74 -32.26
CA GLY A 231 -1.53 18.94 -33.47
C GLY A 231 -0.77 18.62 -34.77
N SER A 232 -1.38 18.94 -35.91
CA SER A 232 -1.04 18.37 -37.24
C SER A 232 -0.64 19.39 -38.31
N ASP A 233 0.19 20.39 -37.96
CA ASP A 233 0.68 21.43 -38.90
C ASP A 233 2.11 21.90 -38.53
N ALA A 234 3.04 20.97 -38.24
CA ALA A 234 4.41 21.30 -37.80
C ALA A 234 5.48 20.36 -38.41
N PRO A 235 6.60 20.88 -38.92
CA PRO A 235 7.70 20.05 -39.42
C PRO A 235 8.28 19.12 -38.34
N ASP A 236 8.43 17.84 -38.66
CA ASP A 236 8.99 16.85 -37.73
C ASP A 236 10.27 16.18 -38.26
N GLN A 237 11.03 15.61 -37.33
CA GLN A 237 12.10 14.68 -37.63
C GLN A 237 11.87 13.40 -36.81
N THR A 238 11.87 12.26 -37.49
CA THR A 238 11.55 10.96 -36.90
C THR A 238 12.80 10.06 -36.84
N PHE A 239 13.08 9.48 -35.67
CA PHE A 239 14.22 8.60 -35.44
C PHE A 239 13.76 7.18 -35.13
N LEU A 240 14.38 6.16 -35.73
CA LEU A 240 14.15 4.76 -35.34
C LEU A 240 15.10 4.37 -34.21
N PHE A 241 14.54 3.95 -33.08
CA PHE A 241 15.27 3.38 -31.95
C PHE A 241 14.90 1.89 -31.77
N THR A 242 15.87 1.07 -31.38
CA THR A 242 15.67 -0.33 -30.97
C THR A 242 16.15 -0.51 -29.54
N ALA A 243 15.27 -0.92 -28.63
CA ALA A 243 15.60 -1.13 -27.23
C ALA A 243 16.65 -2.25 -27.07
N PRO A 244 17.87 -2.00 -26.53
CA PRO A 244 18.88 -3.04 -26.34
C PRO A 244 18.52 -4.05 -25.24
N LEU A 245 17.66 -3.66 -24.29
CA LEU A 245 17.17 -4.43 -23.15
C LEU A 245 15.73 -4.03 -22.84
N ALA A 246 15.02 -4.83 -22.03
CA ALA A 246 13.72 -4.42 -21.52
C ALA A 246 13.87 -3.36 -20.40
N GLY A 247 12.94 -2.41 -20.35
CA GLY A 247 12.86 -1.36 -19.32
C GLY A 247 12.21 -0.08 -19.86
N THR A 248 11.99 0.90 -18.98
CA THR A 248 11.59 2.25 -19.38
C THR A 248 12.76 2.96 -20.05
N TYR A 249 12.46 3.87 -20.98
CA TYR A 249 13.43 4.75 -21.65
C TYR A 249 12.92 6.19 -21.58
N ILE A 250 13.83 7.12 -21.31
CA ILE A 250 13.54 8.54 -21.22
C ILE A 250 14.11 9.22 -22.46
N PHE A 251 13.26 9.95 -23.17
CA PHE A 251 13.64 10.81 -24.28
C PHE A 251 13.36 12.25 -23.88
N ASP A 252 14.30 13.16 -24.14
CA ASP A 252 14.10 14.60 -23.86
C ASP A 252 14.79 15.51 -24.88
N THR A 253 14.38 16.78 -24.89
CA THR A 253 14.93 17.85 -25.74
C THR A 253 15.61 18.98 -24.96
N PHE A 254 16.09 18.77 -23.72
CA PHE A 254 16.48 19.82 -22.75
C PHE A 254 17.63 20.78 -23.16
N GLU A 255 18.16 20.68 -24.38
CA GLU A 255 19.16 21.60 -24.95
C GLU A 255 18.61 22.39 -26.16
N THR A 256 17.29 22.34 -26.42
CA THR A 256 16.62 23.15 -27.44
C THR A 256 16.48 24.61 -27.02
N THR A 257 16.26 25.45 -28.04
CA THR A 257 15.97 26.88 -27.89
C THR A 257 14.66 27.27 -28.61
N PHE A 258 13.84 26.30 -28.98
CA PHE A 258 12.56 26.46 -29.65
C PHE A 258 11.60 25.42 -29.09
N ASP A 259 10.32 25.76 -29.13
CA ASP A 259 9.22 24.99 -28.56
C ASP A 259 9.03 23.64 -29.29
N THR A 260 9.42 22.55 -28.63
CA THR A 260 9.33 21.19 -29.16
C THR A 260 8.03 20.49 -28.79
N ALA A 261 7.70 19.45 -29.53
CA ALA A 261 6.89 18.37 -29.02
C ALA A 261 7.56 17.04 -29.32
N LEU A 262 7.47 16.11 -28.38
CA LEU A 262 8.19 14.84 -28.39
C LEU A 262 7.19 13.70 -28.23
N GLY A 263 7.22 12.75 -29.16
CA GLY A 263 6.35 11.57 -29.12
C GLY A 263 7.09 10.29 -29.44
N ALA A 264 6.57 9.17 -28.95
CA ALA A 264 7.03 7.83 -29.29
C ALA A 264 5.87 7.05 -29.91
N LEU A 265 6.11 6.48 -31.09
CA LEU A 265 5.17 5.63 -31.80
C LEU A 265 5.74 4.21 -31.92
N SER A 266 4.91 3.18 -31.79
CA SER A 266 5.30 1.80 -32.15
C SER A 266 5.80 1.76 -33.60
N ALA A 267 6.99 1.21 -33.86
CA ALA A 267 7.54 1.20 -35.23
C ALA A 267 6.79 0.25 -36.17
N ASP A 268 6.04 -0.72 -35.62
CA ASP A 268 5.26 -1.69 -36.39
C ASP A 268 3.83 -1.18 -36.65
N THR A 269 3.18 -0.56 -35.66
CA THR A 269 1.75 -0.17 -35.75
C THR A 269 1.50 1.34 -35.86
N CYS A 270 2.49 2.19 -35.56
CA CYS A 270 2.33 3.63 -35.34
C CYS A 270 1.30 4.01 -34.27
N ALA A 271 0.92 3.08 -33.37
CA ALA A 271 0.23 3.46 -32.14
C ALA A 271 1.12 4.40 -31.33
N GLU A 272 0.57 5.55 -30.91
CA GLU A 272 1.26 6.48 -30.01
C GLU A 272 1.36 5.87 -28.62
N LEU A 273 2.58 5.75 -28.12
CA LEU A 273 2.93 5.14 -26.83
C LEU A 273 3.06 6.22 -25.75
N ALA A 274 3.62 7.37 -26.13
CA ALA A 274 3.74 8.56 -25.29
C ALA A 274 3.80 9.81 -26.18
N CYS A 275 3.33 10.95 -25.64
CA CYS A 275 3.40 12.27 -26.26
C CYS A 275 3.51 13.31 -25.16
N ASN A 276 4.41 14.28 -25.32
CA ASN A 276 4.46 15.46 -24.48
C ASN A 276 4.99 16.67 -25.28
N ASP A 277 4.34 17.82 -25.15
CA ASP A 277 4.82 19.12 -25.65
C ASP A 277 5.64 19.85 -24.58
N ASP A 278 5.13 19.97 -23.35
CA ASP A 278 5.83 20.63 -22.23
C ASP A 278 6.37 19.65 -21.18
N ALA A 279 7.69 19.59 -21.00
CA ALA A 279 8.28 19.00 -19.81
C ALA A 279 7.91 19.84 -18.57
N GLU A 280 7.45 19.19 -17.50
CA GLU A 280 6.83 19.86 -16.33
C GLU A 280 7.76 20.86 -15.61
N ASP A 281 9.07 20.78 -15.86
CA ASP A 281 10.14 21.61 -15.31
C ASP A 281 10.56 22.83 -16.18
N ASP A 282 10.07 22.99 -17.42
CA ASP A 282 10.47 24.12 -18.27
C ASP A 282 9.63 25.39 -18.07
N ALA A 283 10.16 26.31 -17.27
CA ALA A 283 9.59 27.64 -17.06
C ALA A 283 9.50 28.53 -18.32
N ALA A 284 10.07 28.12 -19.46
CA ALA A 284 9.89 28.77 -20.76
C ALA A 284 8.81 28.11 -21.63
N GLY A 285 8.40 26.87 -21.34
CA GLY A 285 7.51 26.06 -22.17
C GLY A 285 8.06 25.85 -23.58
N VAL A 286 9.28 25.33 -23.69
CA VAL A 286 9.93 25.04 -24.98
C VAL A 286 10.67 23.70 -25.06
N GLN A 287 10.66 22.89 -24.00
CA GLN A 287 11.39 21.61 -23.91
C GLN A 287 10.42 20.51 -23.51
N SER A 288 10.61 19.31 -24.05
CA SER A 288 9.68 18.18 -23.91
C SER A 288 10.40 16.94 -23.39
N GLN A 289 9.70 16.10 -22.65
CA GLN A 289 10.22 14.81 -22.14
C GLN A 289 9.12 13.75 -22.16
N ILE A 290 9.47 12.52 -22.56
CA ILE A 290 8.57 11.35 -22.52
C ILE A 290 9.27 10.13 -21.90
N PHE A 291 8.47 9.28 -21.28
CA PHE A 291 8.84 8.00 -20.69
C PHE A 291 8.14 6.89 -21.48
N VAL A 292 8.87 5.82 -21.84
CA VAL A 292 8.32 4.72 -22.66
C VAL A 292 8.85 3.38 -22.18
N ASP A 293 7.97 2.49 -21.73
CA ASP A 293 8.31 1.10 -21.43
C ASP A 293 8.47 0.28 -22.71
N LEU A 294 9.62 -0.38 -22.88
CA LEU A 294 9.95 -1.17 -24.05
C LEU A 294 10.49 -2.56 -23.67
N ALA A 295 10.16 -3.58 -24.45
CA ALA A 295 10.75 -4.92 -24.35
C ALA A 295 12.13 -5.00 -25.05
N GLU A 296 12.94 -6.00 -24.70
CA GLU A 296 14.23 -6.26 -25.36
C GLU A 296 14.04 -6.50 -26.87
N GLY A 297 14.65 -5.65 -27.70
CA GLY A 297 14.54 -5.68 -29.15
C GLY A 297 13.29 -5.01 -29.73
N GLU A 298 12.44 -4.40 -28.90
CA GLU A 298 11.30 -3.59 -29.36
C GLU A 298 11.76 -2.34 -30.10
N ARG A 299 10.97 -1.91 -31.09
CA ARG A 299 11.33 -0.83 -32.00
C ARG A 299 10.28 0.28 -31.94
N ILE A 300 10.74 1.51 -31.80
CA ILE A 300 9.89 2.70 -31.80
C ILE A 300 10.42 3.79 -32.73
N LEU A 301 9.49 4.61 -33.20
CA LEU A 301 9.75 5.87 -33.89
C LEU A 301 9.63 7.00 -32.87
N VAL A 302 10.75 7.67 -32.60
CA VAL A 302 10.79 8.88 -31.76
C VAL A 302 10.63 10.09 -32.66
N VAL A 303 9.57 10.85 -32.46
CA VAL A 303 9.19 12.00 -33.28
C VAL A 303 9.54 13.27 -32.51
N VAL A 304 10.42 14.10 -33.06
CA VAL A 304 10.67 15.47 -32.58
C VAL A 304 10.00 16.43 -33.55
N SER A 305 8.93 17.07 -33.10
CA SER A 305 8.22 18.14 -33.83
C SER A 305 8.38 19.47 -33.08
N GLY A 306 7.74 20.54 -33.57
CA GLY A 306 7.66 21.83 -32.87
C GLY A 306 6.22 22.18 -32.51
N ALA A 307 5.96 22.48 -31.24
CA ALA A 307 4.62 22.85 -30.82
C ALA A 307 4.21 24.20 -31.44
N SER A 308 2.91 24.33 -31.73
CA SER A 308 2.31 25.51 -32.39
C SER A 308 2.97 25.96 -33.71
N GLY A 309 3.70 25.08 -34.40
CA GLY A 309 4.40 25.38 -35.66
C GLY A 309 5.76 26.05 -35.51
N SER A 310 6.40 25.91 -34.34
CA SER A 310 7.80 26.31 -34.10
C SER A 310 8.78 25.41 -34.86
N ASP A 311 9.98 25.92 -35.19
CA ASP A 311 11.03 25.13 -35.86
C ASP A 311 12.45 25.51 -35.40
N GLY A 312 13.36 24.53 -35.37
CA GLY A 312 14.73 24.79 -34.91
C GLY A 312 15.66 23.59 -34.89
N ASP A 313 16.87 23.83 -34.38
CA ASP A 313 17.87 22.80 -34.15
C ASP A 313 17.69 22.23 -32.74
N PHE A 314 17.85 20.92 -32.58
CA PHE A 314 17.64 20.24 -31.29
C PHE A 314 18.73 19.22 -30.98
N THR A 315 18.88 18.91 -29.69
CA THR A 315 19.56 17.70 -29.21
C THR A 315 18.49 16.81 -28.57
N LEU A 316 18.21 15.67 -29.20
CA LEU A 316 17.45 14.58 -28.58
C LEU A 316 18.41 13.82 -27.66
N ARG A 317 18.09 13.73 -26.38
CA ARG A 317 18.81 12.90 -25.41
C ARG A 317 18.00 11.62 -25.17
N LEU A 318 18.71 10.51 -25.03
CA LEU A 318 18.12 9.22 -24.68
C LEU A 318 18.90 8.60 -23.52
N THR A 319 18.19 8.29 -22.45
CA THR A 319 18.65 7.52 -21.30
C THR A 319 17.71 6.35 -21.02
N GLN A 320 18.21 5.35 -20.30
CA GLN A 320 17.41 4.25 -19.78
C GLN A 320 17.56 4.30 -18.26
N PRO A 321 16.48 4.26 -17.46
CA PRO A 321 16.54 3.61 -16.16
C PRO A 321 16.96 2.15 -16.34
N GLY A 322 18.28 1.95 -16.38
CA GLY A 322 18.87 0.75 -15.81
C GLY A 322 18.70 0.78 -14.28
N PRO A 323 19.41 -0.08 -13.52
CA PRO A 323 19.54 0.19 -12.09
C PRO A 323 20.07 1.61 -11.93
N VAL A 324 19.35 2.44 -11.17
CA VAL A 324 19.68 3.83 -10.84
C VAL A 324 21.20 3.96 -10.70
N MET A 325 21.81 4.87 -11.45
CA MET A 325 23.25 5.12 -11.34
C MET A 325 23.52 5.95 -10.10
N CYS A 326 23.36 5.33 -8.95
CA CYS A 326 23.68 5.85 -7.63
C CYS A 326 25.19 6.14 -7.57
N THR A 327 25.58 7.33 -8.00
CA THR A 327 26.95 7.84 -7.93
C THR A 327 27.00 9.02 -6.96
N PRO A 328 26.76 8.79 -5.66
CA PRO A 328 26.67 9.86 -4.68
C PRO A 328 28.00 10.61 -4.57
N THR A 329 27.93 11.92 -4.36
CA THR A 329 29.11 12.74 -4.12
C THR A 329 29.60 12.52 -2.70
N ALA A 330 30.78 11.91 -2.55
CA ALA A 330 31.38 11.74 -1.24
C ALA A 330 31.72 13.10 -0.59
N LEU A 331 31.14 13.35 0.58
CA LEU A 331 31.49 14.46 1.45
C LEU A 331 32.80 14.16 2.18
N GLU A 332 33.52 15.21 2.57
CA GLU A 332 34.67 15.05 3.45
C GLU A 332 34.16 14.66 4.86
N PRO A 333 34.83 13.75 5.60
CA PRO A 333 34.42 13.33 6.93
C PRO A 333 34.82 14.38 7.99
N VAL A 334 34.33 15.62 7.81
CA VAL A 334 34.60 16.78 8.67
C VAL A 334 33.31 17.52 8.95
N VAL A 335 33.14 17.95 10.19
CA VAL A 335 31.95 18.67 10.67
C VAL A 335 32.36 19.85 11.57
N PRO A 336 31.61 20.97 11.57
CA PRO A 336 30.52 21.27 10.64
C PRO A 336 31.02 21.54 9.21
N GLN A 337 30.22 21.21 8.21
CA GLN A 337 30.46 21.53 6.80
C GLN A 337 29.18 21.98 6.11
N THR A 338 29.32 22.86 5.12
CA THR A 338 28.23 23.33 4.25
C THR A 338 28.63 23.11 2.80
N VAL A 339 27.76 22.48 2.02
CA VAL A 339 27.91 22.24 0.59
C VAL A 339 26.80 22.97 -0.16
N THR A 340 27.01 23.32 -1.43
CA THR A 340 25.98 23.87 -2.31
C THR A 340 25.78 22.91 -3.47
N GLY A 341 24.54 22.55 -3.75
CA GLY A 341 24.17 21.60 -4.80
C GLY A 341 23.02 22.11 -5.68
N THR A 342 22.64 21.28 -6.66
CA THR A 342 21.47 21.46 -7.53
C THR A 342 21.03 20.08 -8.00
N THR A 343 19.73 19.88 -8.20
CA THR A 343 19.20 18.64 -8.79
C THR A 343 18.92 18.73 -10.30
N VAL A 344 19.12 19.91 -10.90
CA VAL A 344 18.85 20.15 -12.31
C VAL A 344 19.70 19.25 -13.21
N GLY A 345 19.04 18.32 -13.90
CA GLY A 345 19.67 17.39 -14.83
C GLY A 345 20.38 16.21 -14.14
N LEU A 346 20.01 15.90 -12.89
CA LEU A 346 20.31 14.63 -12.24
C LEU A 346 19.22 13.59 -12.56
N GLU A 347 19.41 12.36 -12.08
CA GLU A 347 18.43 11.28 -12.14
C GLU A 347 17.66 11.24 -10.80
N ASP A 348 16.38 10.86 -10.84
CA ASP A 348 15.65 10.41 -9.64
C ASP A 348 16.21 9.04 -9.25
N ALA A 349 16.80 9.00 -8.06
CA ALA A 349 17.71 7.97 -7.62
C ALA A 349 17.31 7.33 -6.28
N VAL A 350 16.55 8.06 -5.47
CA VAL A 350 16.04 7.65 -4.17
C VAL A 350 14.54 7.95 -4.16
N SER A 351 13.72 6.90 -4.19
CA SER A 351 12.31 7.04 -3.85
C SER A 351 12.25 7.47 -2.39
N SER A 352 11.73 8.68 -2.13
CA SER A 352 11.69 9.23 -0.78
C SER A 352 10.53 8.66 0.04
N ASP A 353 10.79 8.33 1.31
CA ASP A 353 9.77 7.75 2.19
C ASP A 353 8.73 8.78 2.67
N CYS A 354 9.07 10.09 2.67
CA CYS A 354 8.17 11.16 3.07
C CYS A 354 7.47 11.93 1.92
N ASP A 355 7.83 11.67 0.66
CA ASP A 355 7.06 12.15 -0.52
C ASP A 355 7.29 11.30 -1.78
N TYR A 356 6.26 10.56 -2.18
CA TYR A 356 6.20 9.75 -3.41
C TYR A 356 6.11 10.56 -4.71
N THR A 357 6.15 11.91 -4.64
CA THR A 357 6.21 12.82 -5.79
C THR A 357 7.58 13.50 -5.93
N SER A 358 8.62 12.92 -5.31
CA SER A 358 10.01 13.36 -5.46
C SER A 358 10.41 13.49 -6.93
N SER A 359 11.22 14.52 -7.20
CA SER A 359 11.90 14.71 -8.48
C SER A 359 13.37 14.30 -8.35
N ALA A 360 14.18 14.50 -9.39
CA ALA A 360 15.61 14.15 -9.38
C ALA A 360 16.34 14.57 -8.09
N ASP A 361 17.17 13.68 -7.56
CA ASP A 361 17.89 13.90 -6.30
C ASP A 361 19.36 14.25 -6.50
N ALA A 362 19.88 15.10 -5.62
CA ALA A 362 21.31 15.24 -5.42
C ALA A 362 21.75 14.32 -4.27
N THR A 363 22.36 13.19 -4.62
CA THR A 363 22.83 12.20 -3.64
C THR A 363 24.27 12.44 -3.21
N TYR A 364 24.50 12.29 -1.91
CA TYR A 364 25.79 12.43 -1.23
C TYR A 364 26.07 11.21 -0.36
N THR A 365 27.34 10.95 -0.07
CA THR A 365 27.72 9.99 0.99
C THR A 365 28.48 10.72 2.08
N PHE A 366 28.11 10.46 3.34
CA PHE A 366 28.81 10.98 4.51
C PHE A 366 29.30 9.83 5.37
N THR A 367 30.57 9.85 5.76
CA THR A 367 31.16 8.89 6.69
C THR A 367 31.43 9.58 8.02
N ALA A 368 30.82 9.09 9.10
CA ALA A 368 30.95 9.66 10.44
C ALA A 368 32.40 9.55 10.96
N PRO A 369 33.09 10.66 11.26
CA PRO A 369 34.47 10.61 11.76
C PRO A 369 34.61 10.04 13.19
N GLU A 370 33.52 10.01 13.97
CA GLU A 370 33.46 9.47 15.33
C GLU A 370 32.00 9.24 15.74
N ALA A 371 31.73 8.24 16.59
CA ALA A 371 30.37 7.86 16.97
C ALA A 371 29.57 9.00 17.64
N GLY A 372 28.29 9.12 17.32
CA GLY A 372 27.31 10.02 17.93
C GLY A 372 26.26 10.53 16.94
N VAL A 373 25.42 11.46 17.41
CA VAL A 373 24.30 12.01 16.62
C VAL A 373 24.78 13.07 15.62
N TYR A 374 24.35 12.92 14.36
CA TYR A 374 24.60 13.85 13.26
C TYR A 374 23.29 14.42 12.74
N VAL A 375 23.34 15.68 12.30
CA VAL A 375 22.21 16.38 11.70
C VAL A 375 22.60 16.80 10.29
N PHE A 376 21.69 16.54 9.37
CA PHE A 376 21.73 16.92 7.98
C PHE A 376 20.63 17.96 7.78
N GLY A 377 20.96 19.14 7.26
CA GLY A 377 20.01 20.21 7.01
C GLY A 377 20.08 20.68 5.57
N ALA A 378 18.96 20.67 4.85
CA ALA A 378 18.88 21.11 3.46
C ALA A 378 18.07 22.41 3.36
N ARG A 379 18.60 23.44 2.68
CA ARG A 379 17.94 24.75 2.53
C ARG A 379 17.80 25.15 1.07
N ALA A 380 16.61 25.58 0.67
CA ALA A 380 16.26 26.00 -0.69
C ALA A 380 15.37 27.26 -0.70
N SER A 381 15.07 27.80 -1.88
CA SER A 381 14.14 28.94 -2.03
C SER A 381 12.67 28.53 -2.12
N GLY A 382 12.38 27.27 -1.86
CA GLY A 382 11.06 26.63 -1.92
C GLY A 382 11.07 25.35 -1.10
N GLU A 383 10.08 24.51 -1.32
CA GLU A 383 10.01 23.16 -0.73
C GLU A 383 11.24 22.33 -1.08
N VAL A 384 11.75 21.61 -0.08
CA VAL A 384 12.90 20.72 -0.16
C VAL A 384 12.57 19.45 0.61
N ILE A 385 12.98 18.31 0.05
CA ILE A 385 12.93 17.00 0.69
C ILE A 385 14.36 16.62 1.03
N LEU A 386 14.56 16.08 2.21
CA LEU A 386 15.82 15.54 2.70
C LEU A 386 15.59 14.13 3.23
N ASP A 387 16.30 13.16 2.66
CA ASP A 387 16.23 11.75 3.05
C ASP A 387 17.64 11.25 3.40
N VAL A 388 17.78 10.50 4.49
CA VAL A 388 19.06 9.95 4.96
C VAL A 388 18.94 8.44 5.07
N LEU A 389 19.76 7.70 4.33
CA LEU A 389 19.59 6.25 4.16
C LEU A 389 20.82 5.46 4.62
N GLU A 390 20.59 4.24 5.09
CA GLU A 390 21.64 3.32 5.55
C GLU A 390 22.66 2.91 4.47
N ASP A 391 23.79 2.39 4.93
CA ASP A 391 24.87 1.77 4.14
C ASP A 391 25.52 2.62 3.02
N GLY A 392 25.13 3.89 2.85
CA GLY A 392 25.68 4.76 1.82
C GLY A 392 25.21 4.43 0.40
N THR A 393 24.05 3.77 0.27
CA THR A 393 23.47 3.37 -1.02
C THR A 393 22.08 3.96 -1.24
N CYS A 394 21.68 4.16 -2.49
CA CYS A 394 20.35 4.66 -2.87
C CYS A 394 19.24 3.59 -2.73
N THR A 395 19.54 2.48 -2.05
CA THR A 395 18.62 1.38 -1.73
C THR A 395 18.82 0.93 -0.28
N GLY A 396 19.39 1.79 0.58
CA GLY A 396 19.36 1.59 2.02
C GLY A 396 17.96 1.85 2.56
N GLU A 397 17.69 1.41 3.79
CA GLU A 397 16.47 1.80 4.50
C GLU A 397 16.62 3.27 4.97
N SER A 398 15.53 4.04 5.01
CA SER A 398 15.60 5.42 5.51
C SER A 398 15.80 5.43 7.02
N LEU A 399 16.82 6.15 7.47
CA LEU A 399 17.05 6.54 8.87
C LEU A 399 16.17 7.74 9.26
N GLY A 400 15.59 8.44 8.29
CA GLY A 400 14.75 9.60 8.50
C GLY A 400 14.59 10.43 7.23
N CYS A 401 13.39 10.99 7.08
CA CYS A 401 13.01 11.84 5.95
C CYS A 401 12.23 13.05 6.46
N ASP A 402 12.55 14.23 5.94
CA ASP A 402 11.82 15.47 6.22
C ASP A 402 11.54 16.26 4.94
N SER A 403 10.37 16.91 4.88
CA SER A 403 9.90 17.67 3.72
C SER A 403 9.20 18.95 4.19
N ALA A 404 9.81 20.09 3.90
CA ALA A 404 9.35 21.38 4.39
C ALA A 404 9.71 22.56 3.47
N PHE A 405 8.99 23.67 3.64
CA PHE A 405 9.17 24.86 2.81
C PHE A 405 10.36 25.71 3.25
N GLY A 406 11.47 25.62 2.51
CA GLY A 406 12.65 26.48 2.62
C GLY A 406 13.81 25.83 3.37
N GLU A 407 13.52 25.00 4.37
CA GLU A 407 14.52 24.26 5.15
C GLU A 407 13.92 22.94 5.65
N SER A 408 14.66 21.85 5.49
CA SER A 408 14.36 20.52 6.06
C SER A 408 15.57 19.97 6.82
N SER A 409 15.33 19.15 7.83
CA SER A 409 16.35 18.62 8.74
C SER A 409 16.09 17.16 9.11
N VAL A 410 17.14 16.33 9.03
CA VAL A 410 17.11 14.92 9.46
C VAL A 410 18.25 14.65 10.43
N THR A 411 17.94 13.97 11.53
CA THR A 411 18.88 13.59 12.59
C THR A 411 19.10 12.08 12.57
N ALA A 412 20.35 11.62 12.65
CA ALA A 412 20.70 10.20 12.69
C ALA A 412 21.83 9.92 13.69
N GLU A 413 21.70 8.86 14.51
CA GLU A 413 22.81 8.37 15.33
C GLU A 413 23.72 7.45 14.51
N LEU A 414 25.00 7.81 14.39
CA LEU A 414 25.97 7.09 13.55
C LEU A 414 27.16 6.61 14.37
N GLU A 415 27.58 5.37 14.12
CA GLU A 415 28.81 4.80 14.66
C GLU A 415 30.06 5.34 13.96
N ALA A 416 31.22 5.21 14.63
CA ALA A 416 32.49 5.66 14.05
C ALA A 416 32.83 4.87 12.77
N GLU A 417 33.15 5.57 11.68
CA GLU A 417 33.36 5.02 10.33
C GLU A 417 32.09 4.48 9.62
N GLN A 418 30.88 4.60 10.21
CA GLN A 418 29.61 4.33 9.51
C GLN A 418 29.41 5.32 8.35
N THR A 419 28.87 4.84 7.23
CA THR A 419 28.57 5.66 6.06
C THR A 419 27.08 5.64 5.76
N VAL A 420 26.50 6.82 5.55
CA VAL A 420 25.10 7.01 5.13
C VAL A 420 25.03 7.68 3.77
N LEU A 421 23.91 7.50 3.08
CA LEU A 421 23.54 8.29 1.92
C LEU A 421 22.68 9.46 2.37
N VAL A 422 22.81 10.61 1.72
CA VAL A 422 21.95 11.77 1.93
C VAL A 422 21.42 12.19 0.57
N ALA A 423 20.10 12.15 0.38
CA ALA A 423 19.41 12.58 -0.82
C ALA A 423 18.74 13.93 -0.57
N VAL A 424 18.93 14.88 -1.48
CA VAL A 424 18.24 16.18 -1.45
C VAL A 424 17.45 16.35 -2.74
N SER A 425 16.14 16.49 -2.64
CA SER A 425 15.22 16.68 -3.77
C SER A 425 14.09 17.66 -3.43
N SER A 426 13.04 17.71 -4.24
CA SER A 426 11.82 18.48 -3.93
C SER A 426 10.61 17.98 -4.73
N PRO A 427 9.38 18.24 -4.27
CA PRO A 427 8.16 17.72 -4.89
C PRO A 427 8.00 18.23 -6.33
N GLY A 428 8.00 17.31 -7.30
CA GLY A 428 7.67 17.57 -8.71
C GLY A 428 8.48 18.66 -9.44
N ARG A 429 9.64 19.10 -8.92
CA ARG A 429 10.49 20.15 -9.54
C ARG A 429 11.96 20.05 -9.20
N SER A 430 12.84 20.35 -10.15
CA SER A 430 14.29 20.40 -9.92
C SER A 430 14.76 21.64 -9.10
N LEU A 431 15.55 21.42 -8.04
CA LEU A 431 16.20 22.48 -7.26
C LEU A 431 17.38 23.11 -8.02
N ARG A 432 17.22 24.35 -8.49
CA ARG A 432 18.30 25.14 -9.16
C ARG A 432 19.49 25.45 -8.25
N SER A 433 19.29 25.48 -6.93
CA SER A 433 20.32 25.63 -5.92
C SER A 433 19.75 25.26 -4.55
N PHE A 434 20.51 24.52 -3.75
CA PHE A 434 20.27 24.33 -2.32
C PHE A 434 21.60 24.40 -1.55
N THR A 435 21.57 24.55 -0.22
CA THR A 435 22.69 24.22 0.65
C THR A 435 22.39 22.96 1.44
N LEU A 436 23.40 22.10 1.61
CA LEU A 436 23.38 20.95 2.52
C LEU A 436 24.40 21.22 3.63
N ASP A 437 23.90 21.41 4.83
CA ASP A 437 24.66 21.57 6.06
C ASP A 437 24.75 20.22 6.77
N VAL A 438 25.95 19.82 7.21
CA VAL A 438 26.16 18.60 7.99
C VAL A 438 26.98 18.95 9.23
N PHE A 439 26.44 18.66 10.40
CA PHE A 439 27.13 18.86 11.66
C PHE A 439 26.86 17.71 12.63
N LYS A 440 27.74 17.55 13.63
CA LYS A 440 27.49 16.64 14.75
C LYS A 440 26.69 17.40 15.79
N ALA A 441 25.56 16.84 16.23
CA ALA A 441 24.79 17.41 17.32
C ALA A 441 25.66 17.49 18.59
N PRO A 442 25.40 18.44 19.50
CA PRO A 442 25.94 18.36 20.85
C PRO A 442 25.58 16.99 21.47
N PRO A 443 26.44 16.41 22.34
CA PRO A 443 26.02 15.25 23.13
C PRO A 443 24.75 15.63 23.89
N CYS A 444 23.80 14.70 24.01
CA CYS A 444 22.55 14.93 24.71
C CYS A 444 22.38 13.89 25.84
N PRO A 445 22.09 14.31 27.08
CA PRO A 445 22.09 15.69 27.59
C PRO A 445 23.49 16.33 27.52
N GLY A 446 23.57 17.60 27.09
CA GLY A 446 24.83 18.34 26.92
C GLY A 446 25.57 18.63 28.21
N GLN A 447 24.84 18.72 29.32
CA GLN A 447 25.42 18.81 30.65
C GLN A 447 24.55 18.13 31.71
N ASP A 448 25.14 17.20 32.45
CA ASP A 448 24.56 16.68 33.70
C ASP A 448 24.66 17.72 34.83
N LEU A 449 23.51 18.09 35.41
CA LEU A 449 23.39 18.98 36.56
C LEU A 449 23.41 18.21 37.89
N GLY A 450 23.26 16.89 37.86
CA GLY A 450 23.09 16.04 39.03
C GLY A 450 21.84 16.41 39.85
N SER A 451 21.94 16.25 41.17
CA SER A 451 20.79 16.29 42.10
C SER A 451 20.84 17.39 43.16
N THR A 452 21.54 18.50 42.90
CA THR A 452 21.63 19.60 43.87
C THR A 452 20.50 20.61 43.68
N VAL A 453 19.71 20.87 44.72
CA VAL A 453 18.68 21.92 44.72
C VAL A 453 18.78 22.84 45.96
N PRO A 454 18.41 24.13 45.84
CA PRO A 454 18.19 24.85 44.59
C PRO A 454 19.50 25.04 43.81
N GLN A 455 19.42 25.08 42.49
CA GLN A 455 20.55 25.36 41.61
C GLN A 455 20.18 26.34 40.50
N THR A 456 21.18 27.07 40.01
CA THR A 456 21.02 28.03 38.91
C THR A 456 22.08 27.76 37.85
N VAL A 457 21.62 27.59 36.62
CA VAL A 457 22.43 27.38 35.41
C VAL A 457 22.30 28.62 34.53
N THR A 458 23.37 28.99 33.85
CA THR A 458 23.37 30.11 32.90
C THR A 458 24.22 29.74 31.70
N GLY A 459 23.73 30.04 30.50
CA GLY A 459 24.44 29.74 29.26
C GLY A 459 24.06 30.67 28.12
N THR A 460 24.32 30.23 26.90
CA THR A 460 23.98 30.92 25.64
C THR A 460 23.58 29.86 24.61
N ASN A 461 22.65 30.20 23.73
CA ASN A 461 22.31 29.38 22.57
C ASN A 461 23.05 29.81 21.28
N GLU A 462 23.90 30.84 21.36
CA GLU A 462 24.67 31.32 20.20
C GLU A 462 25.61 30.22 19.67
N GLY A 463 25.27 29.68 18.50
CA GLY A 463 26.06 28.64 17.82
C GLY A 463 25.81 27.21 18.32
N LEU A 464 24.74 26.99 19.08
CA LEU A 464 24.20 25.64 19.31
C LEU A 464 23.33 25.23 18.12
N ALA A 465 23.08 23.93 18.01
CA ALA A 465 22.24 23.35 16.97
C ALA A 465 20.77 23.29 17.41
N ASP A 466 19.88 23.20 16.42
CA ASP A 466 18.43 23.06 16.52
C ASP A 466 18.12 21.61 16.09
N VAL A 467 17.62 20.75 16.99
CA VAL A 467 17.74 19.27 16.84
C VAL A 467 16.61 18.45 17.48
N LEU A 468 16.10 18.85 18.64
CA LEU A 468 15.25 18.02 19.51
C LEU A 468 13.92 18.66 19.87
N SER A 469 13.84 19.98 20.00
CA SER A 469 12.69 20.72 20.52
C SER A 469 11.43 20.48 19.69
N THR A 470 10.46 19.74 20.24
CA THR A 470 9.14 19.49 19.59
C THR A 470 8.06 20.45 20.09
N CYS A 471 8.42 21.35 20.99
CA CYS A 471 7.59 22.43 21.47
C CYS A 471 7.30 23.43 20.34
N PHE A 472 6.08 23.35 19.77
CA PHE A 472 5.56 24.24 18.72
C PHE A 472 6.28 24.20 17.36
N VAL A 473 5.49 24.08 16.29
CA VAL A 473 5.94 23.84 14.90
C VAL A 473 6.42 25.12 14.15
N SER A 474 7.24 25.94 14.78
CA SER A 474 7.84 27.14 14.16
C SER A 474 9.36 27.01 14.08
N THR A 475 10.02 27.80 13.22
CA THR A 475 11.49 27.83 13.15
C THR A 475 12.10 28.15 14.52
N THR A 476 12.76 27.16 15.11
CA THR A 476 13.36 27.18 16.44
C THR A 476 14.78 27.76 16.39
N GLY A 477 15.53 27.64 17.49
CA GLY A 477 16.85 28.23 17.66
C GLY A 477 17.90 27.20 18.08
N GLY A 478 19.07 27.70 18.51
CA GLY A 478 20.05 26.82 19.12
C GLY A 478 19.54 26.27 20.46
N GLU A 479 19.71 24.97 20.68
CA GLU A 479 19.24 24.28 21.88
C GLU A 479 20.36 24.05 22.89
N ALA A 480 20.04 24.22 24.17
CA ALA A 480 20.88 23.79 25.28
C ALA A 480 20.20 22.70 26.09
N THR A 481 20.79 21.50 26.11
CA THR A 481 20.23 20.33 26.79
C THR A 481 20.95 20.01 28.10
N TYR A 482 20.16 19.68 29.11
CA TYR A 482 20.62 19.36 30.47
C TYR A 482 19.95 18.09 30.97
N SER A 483 20.59 17.37 31.90
CA SER A 483 19.88 16.39 32.74
C SER A 483 19.85 16.83 34.19
N PHE A 484 18.72 16.56 34.85
CA PHE A 484 18.53 16.75 36.28
C PHE A 484 18.00 15.47 36.91
N THR A 485 18.60 15.02 38.01
CA THR A 485 18.14 13.85 38.78
C THR A 485 17.53 14.31 40.09
N ALA A 486 16.28 13.97 40.36
CA ALA A 486 15.58 14.33 41.59
C ALA A 486 16.26 13.70 42.83
N PRO A 487 16.73 14.49 43.82
CA PRO A 487 17.38 13.94 45.02
C PRO A 487 16.44 13.18 45.97
N ASN A 488 15.14 13.51 45.99
CA ASN A 488 14.10 12.88 46.80
C ASN A 488 12.76 12.89 46.03
N ASP A 489 11.76 12.15 46.51
CA ASP A 489 10.38 12.30 46.04
C ASP A 489 9.90 13.72 46.34
N GLY A 490 9.46 14.48 45.32
CA GLY A 490 9.07 15.87 45.49
C GLY A 490 8.57 16.52 44.21
N VAL A 491 8.21 17.79 44.27
CA VAL A 491 7.86 18.60 43.10
C VAL A 491 9.00 19.57 42.83
N TYR A 492 9.45 19.66 41.58
CA TYR A 492 10.59 20.47 41.17
C TYR A 492 10.15 21.54 40.17
N LEU A 493 10.33 22.80 40.53
CA LEU A 493 10.09 23.96 39.66
C LEU A 493 11.33 24.24 38.82
N PHE A 494 11.11 24.28 37.50
CA PHE A 494 12.05 24.74 36.49
C PHE A 494 11.60 26.15 36.06
N ASP A 495 12.42 27.17 36.28
CA ASP A 495 12.10 28.58 36.04
C ASP A 495 13.20 29.25 35.21
N THR A 496 12.85 29.78 34.03
CA THR A 496 13.82 30.45 33.14
C THR A 496 14.02 31.95 33.44
N GLN A 497 13.57 32.41 34.62
CA GLN A 497 13.68 33.80 35.05
C GLN A 497 15.13 34.32 34.99
N GLY A 498 15.31 35.46 34.31
CA GLY A 498 16.59 36.13 34.12
C GLY A 498 17.16 35.99 32.70
N SER A 499 16.55 35.13 31.88
CA SER A 499 16.89 34.98 30.45
C SER A 499 16.70 36.27 29.66
N SER A 500 17.55 36.48 28.64
CA SER A 500 17.59 37.73 27.84
C SER A 500 16.61 37.76 26.67
N PHE A 501 15.95 36.65 26.40
CA PHE A 501 15.01 36.41 25.30
C PHE A 501 13.85 35.52 25.81
N PRO A 502 12.75 35.38 25.05
CA PRO A 502 11.72 34.39 25.33
C PRO A 502 12.29 32.96 25.20
N VAL A 503 12.44 32.26 26.33
CA VAL A 503 12.85 30.85 26.37
C VAL A 503 11.63 29.98 26.14
N LEU A 504 11.83 28.94 25.35
CA LEU A 504 10.95 27.80 25.20
C LEU A 504 11.64 26.61 25.88
N MET A 505 10.90 25.82 26.65
CA MET A 505 11.44 24.74 27.48
C MET A 505 10.63 23.46 27.28
N ASP A 506 11.26 22.46 26.66
CA ASP A 506 10.78 21.07 26.50
C ASP A 506 11.42 20.22 27.61
N LEU A 507 10.61 19.49 28.38
CA LEU A 507 11.05 18.55 29.40
C LEU A 507 10.73 17.11 28.96
N ARG A 508 11.71 16.20 29.07
CA ARG A 508 11.61 14.79 28.65
C ARG A 508 12.00 13.81 29.73
N SER A 509 11.45 12.60 29.68
CA SER A 509 11.69 11.55 30.68
C SER A 509 13.00 10.79 30.44
N GLY A 510 13.93 10.82 31.40
CA GLY A 510 15.16 10.02 31.42
C GLY A 510 16.28 10.42 30.44
N SER A 511 15.98 10.54 29.15
CA SER A 511 16.93 10.80 28.05
C SER A 511 16.35 11.78 27.02
N CYS A 512 17.09 12.05 25.95
CA CYS A 512 16.69 13.00 24.92
C CYS A 512 15.66 12.43 23.93
N ASP A 513 15.71 11.11 23.73
CA ASP A 513 14.67 10.30 23.07
C ASP A 513 13.57 9.85 24.06
N GLY A 514 13.60 10.42 25.27
CA GLY A 514 12.59 10.24 26.29
C GLY A 514 11.24 10.80 25.86
N GLU A 515 10.18 10.28 26.46
CA GLU A 515 8.82 10.78 26.25
C GLU A 515 8.74 12.26 26.62
N PHE A 516 8.07 13.04 25.78
CA PHE A 516 7.77 14.44 26.03
C PHE A 516 6.85 14.54 27.26
N VAL A 517 7.31 15.22 28.31
CA VAL A 517 6.59 15.38 29.57
C VAL A 517 5.77 16.67 29.57
N THR A 518 6.38 17.80 29.21
CA THR A 518 5.69 19.10 29.20
C THR A 518 6.45 20.16 28.41
N CYS A 519 5.71 21.17 27.93
CA CYS A 519 6.25 22.37 27.32
C CYS A 519 5.93 23.60 28.17
N ALA A 520 6.91 24.48 28.38
CA ALA A 520 6.69 25.81 28.92
C ALA A 520 7.25 26.87 27.96
N GLU A 521 6.40 27.78 27.49
CA GLU A 521 6.80 28.95 26.70
C GLU A 521 6.78 30.24 27.53
N SER A 522 7.34 31.30 26.96
CA SER A 522 7.41 32.63 27.57
C SER A 522 6.66 33.67 26.74
N ASP A 523 5.40 33.90 27.08
CA ASP A 523 4.49 34.87 26.45
C ASP A 523 4.83 36.37 26.71
N GLY A 524 6.02 36.63 27.26
CA GLY A 524 6.40 37.89 27.91
C GLY A 524 6.62 37.75 29.43
N THR A 525 6.30 36.60 30.00
CA THR A 525 6.74 36.13 31.33
C THR A 525 7.77 35.00 31.20
N PRO A 526 8.59 34.66 32.23
CA PRO A 526 9.54 33.56 32.12
C PRO A 526 8.85 32.20 31.98
N ALA A 527 9.37 31.33 31.11
CA ALA A 527 8.90 29.96 30.99
C ALA A 527 9.12 29.21 32.32
N ARG A 528 8.05 28.60 32.82
CA ARG A 528 7.98 28.00 34.16
C ARG A 528 7.10 26.77 34.11
N THR A 529 7.59 25.66 34.66
CA THR A 529 6.79 24.46 34.90
C THR A 529 7.28 23.73 36.14
N ALA A 530 6.40 22.99 36.79
CA ALA A 530 6.71 22.18 37.96
C ALA A 530 6.41 20.71 37.64
N LEU A 531 7.35 19.81 37.93
CA LEU A 531 7.15 18.37 37.75
C LEU A 531 7.21 17.62 39.09
N PRO A 532 6.23 16.75 39.39
CA PRO A 532 6.42 15.73 40.42
C PRO A 532 7.43 14.69 39.93
N LEU A 533 8.49 14.43 40.70
CA LEU A 533 9.54 13.46 40.37
C LEU A 533 9.86 12.59 41.59
N SER A 534 10.13 11.32 41.33
CA SER A 534 10.53 10.31 42.31
C SER A 534 12.03 10.38 42.63
N ALA A 535 12.46 9.90 43.79
CA ALA A 535 13.87 9.89 44.18
C ALA A 535 14.74 9.08 43.20
N GLY A 536 15.68 9.74 42.53
CA GLY A 536 16.56 9.14 41.51
C GLY A 536 15.99 9.18 40.09
N GLU A 537 14.74 9.62 39.91
CA GLU A 537 14.17 9.90 38.60
C GLU A 537 14.94 11.03 37.92
N THR A 538 15.13 10.93 36.60
CA THR A 538 15.94 11.88 35.82
C THR A 538 15.09 12.44 34.69
N VAL A 539 15.18 13.74 34.47
CA VAL A 539 14.57 14.43 33.32
C VAL A 539 15.65 15.09 32.48
N VAL A 540 15.41 15.16 31.18
CA VAL A 540 16.14 16.02 30.25
C VAL A 540 15.38 17.34 30.09
N ILE A 541 16.12 18.44 30.06
CA ILE A 541 15.63 19.80 29.93
C ILE A 541 16.25 20.37 28.67
N VAL A 542 15.44 20.65 27.65
CA VAL A 542 15.83 21.30 26.40
C VAL A 542 15.42 22.77 26.49
N LEU A 543 16.38 23.69 26.43
CA LEU A 543 16.14 25.14 26.39
C LEU A 543 16.39 25.67 24.99
N ASP A 544 15.39 26.30 24.40
CA ASP A 544 15.30 26.69 22.99
C ASP A 544 14.60 28.07 22.83
N THR A 545 14.46 28.57 21.60
CA THR A 545 13.93 29.90 21.25
C THR A 545 13.16 29.90 19.93
N TYR A 546 12.42 30.99 19.66
CA TYR A 546 11.83 31.26 18.34
C TYR A 546 12.85 31.83 17.32
N GLY A 547 14.07 31.28 17.33
CA GLY A 547 15.20 31.69 16.49
C GLY A 547 16.05 32.86 17.02
N GLU A 548 15.69 33.50 18.14
CA GLU A 548 16.57 34.49 18.78
C GLU A 548 17.80 33.85 19.44
N THR A 549 18.90 34.60 19.49
CA THR A 549 20.14 34.21 20.18
C THR A 549 20.49 35.16 21.32
N GLY A 550 21.01 34.63 22.43
CA GLY A 550 21.44 35.40 23.58
C GLY A 550 21.80 34.53 24.78
N THR A 551 21.65 35.06 26.00
CA THR A 551 21.91 34.30 27.23
C THR A 551 20.63 33.89 27.94
N TYR A 552 20.54 32.63 28.35
CA TYR A 552 19.48 32.11 29.22
C TYR A 552 19.96 31.91 30.67
N GLN A 553 19.01 31.84 31.58
CA GLN A 553 19.14 31.40 32.96
C GLN A 553 18.06 30.35 33.23
N LEU A 554 18.42 29.27 33.92
CA LEU A 554 17.51 28.23 34.42
C LEU A 554 17.73 28.06 35.91
N GLU A 555 16.69 28.23 36.71
CA GLU A 555 16.68 27.91 38.14
C GLU A 555 15.86 26.64 38.37
N ILE A 556 16.43 25.67 39.09
CA ILE A 556 15.78 24.42 39.48
C ILE A 556 15.67 24.43 41.01
N SER A 557 14.45 24.31 41.53
CA SER A 557 14.17 24.36 42.97
C SER A 557 13.09 23.36 43.38
N GLU A 558 13.23 22.79 44.57
CA GLU A 558 12.21 21.93 45.17
C GLU A 558 11.07 22.78 45.75
N VAL A 559 9.84 22.56 45.27
CA VAL A 559 8.62 23.21 45.77
C VAL A 559 8.12 22.40 46.96
N PRO A 560 7.75 23.05 48.10
CA PRO A 560 7.21 22.33 49.24
C PRO A 560 5.89 21.64 48.90
N CYS A 561 5.93 20.32 48.70
CA CYS A 561 4.75 19.51 48.43
C CYS A 561 4.73 18.25 49.31
N PRO A 562 3.62 17.95 50.02
CA PRO A 562 2.44 18.80 50.19
C PRO A 562 2.75 20.07 51.01
N LEU A 563 2.03 21.15 50.72
CA LEU A 563 2.24 22.47 51.33
C LEU A 563 1.91 22.51 52.83
N ILE A 564 0.91 21.74 53.27
CA ILE A 564 0.36 21.81 54.64
C ILE A 564 0.20 20.41 55.24
N ASP A 565 0.73 20.17 56.44
CA ASP A 565 0.53 18.92 57.19
C ASP A 565 -0.70 19.01 58.12
N LEU A 566 -1.70 18.17 57.87
CA LEU A 566 -2.92 18.05 58.68
C LEU A 566 -2.79 17.04 59.84
N GLY A 567 -1.69 16.28 59.88
CA GLY A 567 -1.49 15.20 60.83
C GLY A 567 -2.57 14.11 60.74
N SER A 568 -2.96 13.58 61.89
CA SER A 568 -3.77 12.35 62.00
C SER A 568 -5.10 12.52 62.77
N THR A 569 -5.76 13.67 62.62
CA THR A 569 -7.06 13.91 63.27
C THR A 569 -8.21 13.64 62.30
N ALA A 570 -9.16 12.77 62.67
CA ALA A 570 -10.42 12.63 61.97
C ALA A 570 -11.58 12.39 62.96
N PRO A 571 -12.77 13.02 62.77
CA PRO A 571 -13.06 13.99 61.73
C PRO A 571 -12.38 15.35 61.96
N GLN A 572 -12.09 16.08 60.90
CA GLN A 572 -11.59 17.46 60.92
C GLN A 572 -12.11 18.28 59.73
N THR A 573 -12.07 19.61 59.84
CA THR A 573 -12.40 20.54 58.76
C THR A 573 -11.31 21.60 58.68
N VAL A 574 -10.87 21.89 57.46
CA VAL A 574 -9.86 22.89 57.11
C VAL A 574 -10.50 23.93 56.20
N THR A 575 -10.06 25.18 56.28
CA THR A 575 -10.53 26.28 55.43
C THR A 575 -9.36 27.15 55.00
N GLY A 576 -9.36 27.59 53.76
CA GLY A 576 -8.33 28.48 53.22
C GLY A 576 -8.75 29.00 51.85
N THR A 577 -7.77 29.44 51.06
CA THR A 577 -8.00 29.97 49.72
C THR A 577 -6.94 29.42 48.77
N THR A 578 -7.30 29.00 47.56
CA THR A 578 -6.31 28.50 46.60
C THR A 578 -5.50 29.63 45.93
N ALA A 579 -6.04 30.85 45.92
CA ALA A 579 -5.50 31.99 45.19
C ALA A 579 -4.10 32.50 45.64
N GLU A 580 -3.51 31.90 46.67
CA GLU A 580 -2.15 32.21 47.16
C GLU A 580 -1.10 31.15 46.74
N PHE A 581 -1.49 30.10 46.04
CA PHE A 581 -0.63 28.97 45.65
C PHE A 581 -0.31 28.95 44.14
N LEU A 582 0.41 27.91 43.73
CA LEU A 582 0.70 27.59 42.33
C LEU A 582 -0.19 26.42 41.90
N ASP A 583 -0.35 26.27 40.60
CA ASP A 583 -0.78 25.04 39.93
C ASP A 583 0.47 24.14 39.80
N LEU A 584 0.45 22.90 40.32
CA LEU A 584 1.65 22.04 40.45
C LEU A 584 1.43 20.56 40.11
N LEU A 585 0.20 20.06 40.25
CA LEU A 585 -0.18 18.66 40.11
C LEU A 585 -1.39 18.55 39.20
N GLU A 586 -1.22 17.82 38.09
CA GLU A 586 -2.36 17.40 37.28
C GLU A 586 -3.16 16.32 38.04
N PRO A 587 -4.47 16.52 38.26
CA PRO A 587 -5.36 15.53 38.86
C PRO A 587 -5.70 14.44 37.83
N SER A 588 -5.95 13.21 38.30
CA SER A 588 -6.34 12.09 37.42
C SER A 588 -7.77 12.21 36.84
N CYS A 589 -8.50 13.29 37.15
CA CYS A 589 -9.84 13.55 36.68
C CYS A 589 -10.12 15.05 36.53
N GLY A 590 -11.02 15.40 35.60
CA GLY A 590 -11.29 16.78 35.22
C GLY A 590 -10.25 17.34 34.23
N TYR A 591 -10.17 18.65 34.12
CA TYR A 591 -9.07 19.38 33.48
C TYR A 591 -8.47 20.32 34.54
N SER A 592 -7.16 20.46 34.63
CA SER A 592 -6.46 21.41 35.52
C SER A 592 -6.14 22.74 34.83
N GLY A 593 -5.69 23.71 35.63
CA GLY A 593 -5.41 25.08 35.20
C GLY A 593 -5.67 26.15 36.27
N GLY A 594 -6.06 25.73 37.48
CA GLY A 594 -6.24 26.58 38.65
C GLY A 594 -5.07 26.45 39.64
N PRO A 595 -4.85 27.44 40.52
CA PRO A 595 -4.04 27.24 41.71
C PRO A 595 -4.66 26.18 42.63
N GLU A 596 -3.83 25.30 43.21
CA GLU A 596 -4.28 24.22 44.09
C GLU A 596 -3.82 24.38 45.56
N ALA A 597 -4.40 23.60 46.47
CA ALA A 597 -3.93 23.46 47.85
C ALA A 597 -3.62 22.01 48.20
N THR A 598 -2.34 21.69 48.40
CA THR A 598 -1.88 20.32 48.73
C THR A 598 -1.68 20.08 50.23
N TYR A 599 -2.19 18.94 50.71
CA TYR A 599 -2.17 18.54 52.10
C TYR A 599 -1.52 17.19 52.34
N ARG A 600 -0.79 17.02 53.44
CA ARG A 600 -0.50 15.69 54.01
C ARG A 600 -1.60 15.30 54.98
N PHE A 601 -2.08 14.08 54.87
CA PHE A 601 -2.90 13.44 55.90
C PHE A 601 -2.32 12.06 56.25
N THR A 602 -2.34 11.70 57.54
CA THR A 602 -1.91 10.37 58.01
C THR A 602 -3.06 9.69 58.73
N ALA A 603 -3.51 8.53 58.25
CA ALA A 603 -4.63 7.82 58.84
C ALA A 603 -4.29 7.31 60.25
N PRO A 604 -4.98 7.76 61.33
CA PRO A 604 -4.68 7.33 62.70
C PRO A 604 -4.97 5.84 63.00
N THR A 605 -5.77 5.18 62.16
CA THR A 605 -6.31 3.81 62.34
C THR A 605 -6.88 3.34 61.01
N ASP A 606 -6.91 2.03 60.75
CA ASP A 606 -7.62 1.45 59.61
C ASP A 606 -9.06 2.00 59.48
N GLY A 607 -9.47 2.43 58.30
CA GLY A 607 -10.79 3.02 58.09
C GLY A 607 -11.01 3.56 56.67
N ILE A 608 -12.28 3.84 56.34
CA ILE A 608 -12.62 4.63 55.16
C ILE A 608 -12.49 6.09 55.56
N TYR A 609 -11.73 6.87 54.79
CA TYR A 609 -11.58 8.31 54.95
C TYR A 609 -12.27 9.00 53.78
N THR A 610 -13.32 9.75 54.09
CA THR A 610 -14.03 10.60 53.13
C THR A 610 -13.45 12.00 53.22
N PHE A 611 -12.99 12.51 52.08
CA PHE A 611 -12.56 13.88 51.87
C PHE A 611 -13.62 14.55 51.00
N ASP A 612 -14.17 15.69 51.43
CA ASP A 612 -15.16 16.44 50.64
C ASP A 612 -14.90 17.95 50.71
N THR A 613 -15.31 18.66 49.67
CA THR A 613 -15.15 20.12 49.59
C THR A 613 -16.44 20.89 49.92
N GLU A 614 -17.41 20.27 50.61
CA GLU A 614 -18.74 20.85 50.87
C GLU A 614 -18.60 22.18 51.64
N GLY A 615 -19.09 23.26 51.02
CA GLY A 615 -19.01 24.62 51.56
C GLY A 615 -17.94 25.51 50.89
N SER A 616 -17.21 24.99 49.89
CA SER A 616 -16.33 25.77 49.02
C SER A 616 -17.10 26.78 48.15
N THR A 617 -16.40 27.80 47.65
CA THR A 617 -17.01 28.96 46.95
C THR A 617 -16.85 28.96 45.43
N PHE A 618 -16.16 27.95 44.91
CA PHE A 618 -15.84 27.75 43.50
C PHE A 618 -15.99 26.26 43.17
N ASP A 619 -15.90 25.95 41.89
CA ASP A 619 -15.93 24.60 41.32
C ASP A 619 -14.63 23.89 41.69
N THR A 620 -14.66 22.74 42.36
CA THR A 620 -13.44 22.09 42.88
C THR A 620 -13.17 20.77 42.18
N ILE A 621 -11.88 20.45 42.03
CA ILE A 621 -11.39 19.09 41.78
C ILE A 621 -10.67 18.61 43.05
N LEU A 622 -10.81 17.34 43.41
CA LEU A 622 -10.18 16.74 44.58
C LEU A 622 -9.51 15.42 44.22
N ASP A 623 -8.19 15.37 44.31
CA ASP A 623 -7.38 14.17 44.07
C ASP A 623 -6.67 13.72 45.36
N VAL A 624 -6.78 12.42 45.69
CA VAL A 624 -6.09 11.82 46.84
C VAL A 624 -5.02 10.86 46.33
N ARG A 625 -3.75 11.19 46.56
CA ARG A 625 -2.55 10.50 46.06
C ARG A 625 -1.81 9.73 47.15
N SER A 626 -1.13 8.65 46.79
CA SER A 626 -0.44 7.77 47.74
C SER A 626 0.89 8.34 48.23
N GLY A 627 1.04 8.58 49.54
CA GLY A 627 2.32 8.88 50.19
C GLY A 627 2.94 10.27 49.95
N SER A 628 3.13 10.65 48.68
CA SER A 628 3.81 11.87 48.23
C SER A 628 3.09 12.51 47.04
N CYS A 629 3.53 13.69 46.62
CA CYS A 629 2.96 14.36 45.44
C CYS A 629 3.38 13.71 44.11
N ALA A 630 4.43 12.88 44.11
CA ALA A 630 4.82 12.04 42.97
C ALA A 630 4.16 10.65 43.01
N GLY A 631 3.46 10.31 44.11
CA GLY A 631 2.69 9.07 44.18
C GLY A 631 1.48 9.07 43.23
N PRO A 632 1.00 7.88 42.84
CA PRO A 632 -0.18 7.75 42.00
C PRO A 632 -1.43 8.26 42.72
N SER A 633 -2.40 8.73 41.93
CA SER A 633 -3.77 8.98 42.40
C SER A 633 -4.38 7.66 42.88
N LEU A 634 -5.02 7.69 44.06
CA LEU A 634 -5.80 6.58 44.62
C LEU A 634 -7.27 6.70 44.23
N ARG A 635 -7.80 7.93 44.20
CA ARG A 635 -9.12 8.30 43.68
C ARG A 635 -9.21 9.81 43.53
N CYS A 636 -9.80 10.26 42.42
CA CYS A 636 -10.10 11.66 42.12
C CYS A 636 -11.61 11.86 41.93
N ASN A 637 -12.11 13.06 42.21
CA ASN A 637 -13.47 13.47 41.88
C ASN A 637 -13.51 14.98 41.54
N ASP A 638 -14.20 15.34 40.47
CA ASP A 638 -14.52 16.72 40.09
C ASP A 638 -15.84 17.10 40.80
N ASP A 639 -16.98 16.68 40.24
CA ASP A 639 -18.32 16.87 40.81
C ASP A 639 -18.81 15.71 41.69
N VAL A 640 -19.53 16.05 42.77
CA VAL A 640 -20.30 15.08 43.59
C VAL A 640 -21.46 14.43 42.83
N ASP A 641 -21.99 15.09 41.78
CA ASP A 641 -23.03 14.55 40.92
C ASP A 641 -22.61 14.60 39.43
N PRO A 642 -22.78 13.51 38.65
CA PRO A 642 -22.43 13.50 37.22
C PRO A 642 -23.21 14.49 36.33
N SER A 643 -24.17 15.24 36.90
CA SER A 643 -24.90 16.31 36.21
C SER A 643 -24.30 17.71 36.42
N GLY A 644 -23.30 17.88 37.29
CA GLY A 644 -22.68 19.18 37.60
C GLY A 644 -23.65 20.20 38.22
N GLU A 645 -24.68 19.74 38.95
CA GLU A 645 -25.52 20.64 39.77
C GLU A 645 -24.85 20.96 41.13
N ILE A 646 -23.87 20.16 41.55
CA ILE A 646 -23.12 20.23 42.81
C ILE A 646 -21.61 20.26 42.50
N THR A 647 -21.12 21.47 42.20
CA THR A 647 -19.74 21.86 41.90
C THR A 647 -18.78 21.77 43.09
N THR A 648 -18.87 20.70 43.87
CA THR A 648 -18.00 20.40 45.02
C THR A 648 -17.71 18.92 45.05
N SER A 649 -16.45 18.56 45.16
CA SER A 649 -15.96 17.18 45.07
C SER A 649 -16.14 16.39 46.36
N ARG A 650 -16.11 15.06 46.23
CA ARG A 650 -15.96 14.12 47.32
C ARG A 650 -15.28 12.82 46.88
N VAL A 651 -14.21 12.48 47.60
CA VAL A 651 -13.47 11.23 47.46
C VAL A 651 -13.62 10.41 48.74
N SER A 652 -13.74 9.08 48.65
CA SER A 652 -13.56 8.18 49.79
C SER A 652 -12.48 7.15 49.46
N VAL A 653 -11.54 6.94 50.38
CA VAL A 653 -10.45 5.97 50.22
C VAL A 653 -10.28 5.12 51.47
N LEU A 654 -9.99 3.84 51.29
CA LEU A 654 -9.60 2.93 52.37
C LEU A 654 -8.12 3.17 52.74
N LEU A 655 -7.85 3.57 53.99
CA LEU A 655 -6.48 3.80 54.48
C LEU A 655 -6.18 2.93 55.70
N SER A 656 -4.98 2.36 55.72
CA SER A 656 -4.42 1.61 56.85
C SER A 656 -3.87 2.54 57.92
N ALA A 657 -3.77 2.08 59.17
CA ALA A 657 -3.13 2.82 60.25
C ALA A 657 -1.71 3.26 59.88
N ASP A 658 -1.37 4.52 60.18
CA ASP A 658 -0.12 5.22 59.85
C ASP A 658 0.16 5.39 58.33
N GLN A 659 -0.75 4.97 57.44
CA GLN A 659 -0.66 5.28 56.00
C GLN A 659 -0.80 6.79 55.78
N THR A 660 0.05 7.33 54.91
CA THR A 660 0.05 8.76 54.56
C THR A 660 -0.42 8.95 53.13
N VAL A 661 -1.22 9.98 52.90
CA VAL A 661 -1.69 10.42 51.59
C VAL A 661 -1.41 11.91 51.38
N VAL A 662 -1.34 12.31 50.11
CA VAL A 662 -1.44 13.70 49.69
C VAL A 662 -2.87 13.95 49.22
N VAL A 663 -3.48 15.05 49.64
CA VAL A 663 -4.78 15.51 49.14
C VAL A 663 -4.55 16.80 48.39
N SER A 664 -4.76 16.81 47.08
CA SER A 664 -4.82 18.02 46.26
C SER A 664 -6.27 18.50 46.16
N LEU A 665 -6.48 19.80 46.34
CA LEU A 665 -7.74 20.50 46.09
C LEU A 665 -7.45 21.60 45.06
N ASP A 666 -7.99 21.42 43.86
CA ASP A 666 -7.72 22.22 42.66
C ASP A 666 -9.03 22.73 42.01
N SER A 667 -8.97 23.36 40.83
CA SER A 667 -10.08 23.59 39.91
C SER A 667 -9.59 23.82 38.47
N ASN A 668 -10.48 23.69 37.50
CA ASN A 668 -10.18 23.83 36.07
C ASN A 668 -9.51 25.16 35.65
N SER A 669 -9.93 26.31 36.20
CA SER A 669 -9.30 27.60 35.85
C SER A 669 -9.56 28.73 36.86
N THR A 670 -9.96 28.37 38.08
CA THR A 670 -10.43 29.35 39.07
C THR A 670 -9.62 29.29 40.36
N SER A 671 -9.91 30.20 41.29
CA SER A 671 -9.44 30.10 42.66
C SER A 671 -10.41 30.81 43.59
N GLY A 672 -10.46 30.37 44.84
CA GLY A 672 -11.39 30.92 45.82
C GLY A 672 -11.22 30.33 47.20
N GLU A 673 -12.12 30.71 48.11
CA GLU A 673 -12.16 30.16 49.46
C GLU A 673 -12.76 28.75 49.41
N TYR A 674 -12.07 27.78 50.01
CA TYR A 674 -12.52 26.39 50.11
C TYR A 674 -12.77 25.98 51.56
N MET A 675 -13.52 24.89 51.70
CA MET A 675 -13.62 24.10 52.92
C MET A 675 -13.28 22.66 52.55
N LEU A 676 -12.30 22.05 53.23
CA LEU A 676 -11.97 20.63 53.11
C LEU A 676 -12.40 19.92 54.38
N ASN A 677 -13.41 19.06 54.27
CA ASN A 677 -13.88 18.20 55.36
C ASN A 677 -13.24 16.83 55.22
N ILE A 678 -12.84 16.25 56.36
CA ILE A 678 -12.28 14.90 56.45
C ILE A 678 -13.10 14.15 57.48
N ALA A 679 -13.82 13.12 57.06
CA ALA A 679 -14.57 12.21 57.91
C ALA A 679 -13.93 10.82 57.91
N ARG A 680 -14.09 10.08 59.02
CA ARG A 680 -13.70 8.67 59.12
C ARG A 680 -14.91 7.81 59.39
N GLN A 681 -15.02 6.70 58.67
CA GLN A 681 -15.90 5.58 58.98
C GLN A 681 -15.04 4.35 59.33
N ASP A 682 -15.57 3.42 60.14
CA ASP A 682 -14.91 2.13 60.34
C ASP A 682 -14.96 1.36 59.02
N ALA A 683 -13.83 0.85 58.55
CA ALA A 683 -13.80 0.01 57.35
C ALA A 683 -14.58 -1.29 57.61
N PRO A 684 -15.37 -1.78 56.63
CA PRO A 684 -15.82 -3.16 56.63
C PRO A 684 -14.63 -4.13 56.72
N PRO A 685 -14.84 -5.37 57.19
CA PRO A 685 -13.84 -6.41 57.03
C PRO A 685 -13.48 -6.55 55.55
N CYS A 686 -12.19 -6.59 55.23
CA CYS A 686 -11.71 -7.04 53.93
C CYS A 686 -10.76 -8.24 54.09
N PRO A 687 -10.96 -9.32 53.31
CA PRO A 687 -12.16 -9.57 52.51
C PRO A 687 -13.41 -9.66 53.40
N LEU A 688 -14.56 -9.25 52.87
CA LEU A 688 -15.82 -9.29 53.61
C LEU A 688 -16.28 -10.74 53.84
N ILE A 689 -16.02 -11.61 52.85
CA ILE A 689 -16.43 -13.00 52.81
C ILE A 689 -15.19 -13.86 52.50
N GLU A 690 -15.00 -14.97 53.20
CA GLU A 690 -13.93 -15.93 52.89
C GLU A 690 -14.49 -17.12 52.11
N LEU A 691 -13.88 -17.46 50.97
CA LEU A 691 -14.21 -18.64 50.17
C LEU A 691 -13.47 -19.88 50.69
N ASP A 692 -14.02 -21.06 50.38
CA ASP A 692 -13.31 -22.32 50.61
C ASP A 692 -12.18 -22.48 49.56
N SER A 693 -11.09 -23.16 49.91
CA SER A 693 -10.00 -23.51 48.96
C SER A 693 -10.34 -24.69 48.05
N THR A 694 -11.62 -24.93 47.77
CA THR A 694 -12.09 -26.04 46.92
C THR A 694 -12.56 -25.52 45.59
N VAL A 695 -11.98 -26.01 44.49
CA VAL A 695 -12.39 -25.67 43.12
C VAL A 695 -12.86 -26.91 42.35
N PRO A 696 -13.82 -26.79 41.41
CA PRO A 696 -14.61 -25.58 41.14
C PRO A 696 -15.63 -25.30 42.26
N GLN A 697 -15.92 -24.03 42.50
CA GLN A 697 -16.96 -23.55 43.42
C GLN A 697 -17.79 -22.43 42.78
N THR A 698 -19.04 -22.30 43.25
CA THR A 698 -19.98 -21.26 42.84
C THR A 698 -20.67 -20.71 44.07
N VAL A 699 -20.72 -19.38 44.19
CA VAL A 699 -21.38 -18.64 45.27
C VAL A 699 -22.39 -17.68 44.65
N THR A 700 -23.52 -17.46 45.33
CA THR A 700 -24.47 -16.40 44.99
C THR A 700 -24.31 -15.27 46.00
N GLY A 701 -24.12 -14.05 45.50
CA GLY A 701 -24.00 -12.83 46.31
C GLY A 701 -25.08 -11.81 45.94
N ASN A 702 -25.08 -10.70 46.66
CA ASN A 702 -25.85 -9.49 46.37
C ASN A 702 -24.96 -8.31 46.78
N ASN A 703 -24.94 -7.23 46.01
CA ASN A 703 -24.15 -6.05 46.30
C ASN A 703 -24.96 -4.88 46.91
N GLU A 704 -26.30 -5.00 46.97
CA GLU A 704 -27.24 -4.00 47.52
C GLU A 704 -26.85 -3.55 48.94
N GLY A 705 -26.62 -2.25 49.10
CA GLY A 705 -26.34 -1.62 50.39
C GLY A 705 -24.95 -1.86 50.99
N TYR A 706 -23.99 -2.41 50.23
CA TYR A 706 -22.58 -2.32 50.58
C TYR A 706 -21.98 -0.98 50.15
N PRO A 707 -20.94 -0.48 50.85
CA PRO A 707 -20.14 0.63 50.35
C PRO A 707 -19.25 0.17 49.19
N ASP A 708 -19.05 1.06 48.22
CA ASP A 708 -17.87 1.16 47.36
C ASP A 708 -16.60 1.31 48.24
N LEU A 709 -15.66 0.35 48.20
CA LEU A 709 -14.42 0.35 48.99
C LEU A 709 -13.15 0.41 48.14
N LEU A 710 -13.13 -0.29 47.00
CA LEU A 710 -12.05 -0.30 46.02
C LEU A 710 -12.50 0.43 44.75
N THR A 711 -11.53 0.86 43.96
CA THR A 711 -11.78 1.36 42.60
C THR A 711 -11.07 0.38 41.65
N PRO A 712 -11.80 -0.49 40.92
CA PRO A 712 -11.20 -1.30 39.88
C PRO A 712 -10.82 -0.43 38.67
N GLU A 713 -9.66 -0.66 38.04
CA GLU A 713 -9.11 0.24 37.01
C GLU A 713 -9.97 0.31 35.73
N CYS A 714 -10.71 -0.76 35.46
CA CYS A 714 -11.65 -0.95 34.35
C CYS A 714 -13.08 -0.45 34.67
N GLY A 715 -13.31 0.20 35.81
CA GLY A 715 -14.64 0.64 36.25
C GLY A 715 -14.64 2.03 36.88
N SER A 716 -15.42 2.95 36.32
CA SER A 716 -15.57 4.34 36.82
C SER A 716 -16.84 4.57 37.67
N GLY A 717 -17.56 3.50 37.97
CA GLY A 717 -18.87 3.53 38.62
C GLY A 717 -18.83 3.69 40.14
N SER A 718 -19.98 4.03 40.73
CA SER A 718 -20.18 4.03 42.19
C SER A 718 -21.25 3.00 42.57
N GLY A 719 -20.86 1.74 42.53
CA GLY A 719 -21.67 0.59 42.90
C GLY A 719 -21.68 0.30 44.41
N GLY A 720 -22.47 -0.70 44.81
CA GLY A 720 -22.18 -1.42 46.04
C GLY A 720 -21.16 -2.51 45.72
N GLU A 721 -20.18 -2.74 46.60
CA GLU A 721 -19.07 -3.65 46.34
C GLU A 721 -19.05 -4.83 47.34
N ALA A 722 -18.69 -6.02 46.86
CA ALA A 722 -18.52 -7.21 47.70
C ALA A 722 -17.17 -7.91 47.47
N THR A 723 -16.36 -7.96 48.54
CA THR A 723 -15.00 -8.53 48.50
C THR A 723 -14.93 -9.95 49.07
N TYR A 724 -14.21 -10.82 48.37
CA TYR A 724 -14.06 -12.25 48.65
C TYR A 724 -12.60 -12.64 48.79
N GLY A 725 -12.25 -13.34 49.87
CA GLY A 725 -10.94 -13.96 50.05
C GLY A 725 -10.90 -15.32 49.38
N PHE A 726 -9.86 -15.58 48.59
CA PHE A 726 -9.58 -16.91 48.05
C PHE A 726 -8.13 -17.29 48.34
N THR A 727 -7.87 -18.59 48.57
CA THR A 727 -6.51 -19.10 48.71
C THR A 727 -6.34 -20.33 47.83
N ALA A 728 -5.38 -20.26 46.90
CA ALA A 728 -5.17 -21.26 45.87
C ALA A 728 -4.72 -22.61 46.48
N PRO A 729 -5.43 -23.73 46.21
CA PRO A 729 -5.07 -25.05 46.75
C PRO A 729 -3.82 -25.68 46.12
N ALA A 730 -3.42 -25.25 44.92
CA ALA A 730 -2.29 -25.76 44.14
C ALA A 730 -1.76 -24.70 43.17
N ASP A 731 -0.55 -24.88 42.64
CA ASP A 731 -0.01 -24.05 41.57
C ASP A 731 -0.86 -24.21 40.29
N GLY A 732 -1.19 -23.11 39.60
CA GLY A 732 -1.83 -23.14 38.29
C GLY A 732 -2.67 -21.91 37.97
N TYR A 733 -3.29 -21.92 36.78
CA TYR A 733 -4.26 -20.91 36.37
C TYR A 733 -5.64 -21.17 36.98
N TYR A 734 -6.31 -20.10 37.42
CA TYR A 734 -7.64 -20.10 37.99
C TYR A 734 -8.55 -19.19 37.19
N THR A 735 -9.69 -19.72 36.73
CA THR A 735 -10.76 -18.93 36.13
C THR A 735 -11.65 -18.38 37.24
N ILE A 736 -11.87 -17.07 37.23
CA ILE A 736 -12.78 -16.39 38.14
C ILE A 736 -13.81 -15.68 37.26
N ASP A 737 -15.10 -15.97 37.43
CA ASP A 737 -16.13 -15.36 36.58
C ASP A 737 -17.44 -15.08 37.32
N THR A 738 -18.26 -14.18 36.78
CA THR A 738 -19.59 -13.84 37.29
C THR A 738 -20.73 -14.40 36.46
N ALA A 739 -20.47 -15.42 35.63
CA ALA A 739 -21.45 -15.94 34.68
C ALA A 739 -22.70 -16.47 35.38
N GLY A 740 -23.86 -15.97 34.94
CA GLY A 740 -25.17 -16.24 35.56
C GLY A 740 -25.64 -15.14 36.54
N SER A 741 -24.96 -13.99 36.58
CA SER A 741 -25.42 -12.82 37.34
C SER A 741 -26.67 -12.18 36.72
N SER A 742 -27.46 -11.49 37.55
CA SER A 742 -28.67 -10.77 37.10
C SER A 742 -28.45 -9.28 36.83
N ILE A 743 -27.25 -8.80 37.13
CA ILE A 743 -26.75 -7.44 37.03
C ILE A 743 -25.44 -7.43 36.25
N ALA A 744 -25.07 -6.29 35.68
CA ALA A 744 -23.69 -6.06 35.23
C ALA A 744 -22.76 -6.01 36.44
N THR A 745 -21.54 -6.53 36.29
CA THR A 745 -20.53 -6.69 37.34
C THR A 745 -19.18 -6.25 36.79
N ILE A 746 -18.42 -5.49 37.55
CA ILE A 746 -16.99 -5.29 37.33
C ILE A 746 -16.28 -6.28 38.26
N LEU A 747 -15.39 -7.11 37.70
CA LEU A 747 -14.67 -8.15 38.42
C LEU A 747 -13.20 -7.74 38.50
N SER A 748 -12.62 -7.69 39.70
CA SER A 748 -11.18 -7.48 39.86
C SER A 748 -10.52 -8.42 40.86
N VAL A 749 -9.20 -8.58 40.74
CA VAL A 749 -8.39 -9.46 41.59
C VAL A 749 -7.17 -8.69 42.09
N ARG A 750 -6.86 -8.83 43.39
CA ARG A 750 -5.70 -8.24 44.05
C ARG A 750 -4.94 -9.29 44.83
N GLU A 751 -3.61 -9.33 44.73
CA GLU A 751 -2.80 -10.20 45.59
C GLU A 751 -2.82 -9.70 47.04
N GLY A 752 -3.01 -10.61 48.00
CA GLY A 752 -2.98 -10.29 49.43
C GLY A 752 -4.30 -9.72 49.98
N GLY A 753 -4.56 -8.42 49.77
CA GLY A 753 -5.60 -7.69 50.51
C GLY A 753 -6.13 -6.43 49.81
N CYS A 754 -7.22 -5.84 50.32
CA CYS A 754 -7.85 -4.65 49.72
C CYS A 754 -6.94 -3.42 49.54
N GLY A 755 -5.88 -3.29 50.36
CA GLY A 755 -4.95 -2.17 50.26
C GLY A 755 -3.79 -2.39 49.28
N GLU A 756 -3.74 -3.56 48.64
CA GLU A 756 -2.68 -3.94 47.71
C GLU A 756 -3.05 -3.58 46.26
N VAL A 757 -2.05 -3.68 45.37
CA VAL A 757 -2.18 -3.33 43.95
C VAL A 757 -3.14 -4.29 43.24
N GLU A 758 -3.92 -3.76 42.29
CA GLU A 758 -4.77 -4.59 41.44
C GLU A 758 -3.92 -5.39 40.46
N THR A 759 -4.23 -6.69 40.34
CA THR A 759 -3.50 -7.61 39.46
C THR A 759 -4.12 -7.63 38.07
N ASP A 760 -5.45 -7.64 38.01
CA ASP A 760 -6.23 -7.69 36.78
C ASP A 760 -7.69 -7.32 37.07
N CYS A 761 -8.40 -6.79 36.08
CA CYS A 761 -9.83 -6.51 36.18
C CYS A 761 -10.56 -6.44 34.83
N VAL A 762 -11.87 -6.71 34.83
CA VAL A 762 -12.69 -6.71 33.62
C VAL A 762 -14.15 -6.27 33.89
N ASP A 763 -14.69 -5.45 32.98
CA ASP A 763 -16.13 -5.21 32.84
C ASP A 763 -16.65 -5.95 31.59
N GLY A 764 -17.10 -7.19 31.80
CA GLY A 764 -17.81 -8.01 30.82
C GLY A 764 -19.34 -7.95 31.00
N GLY A 765 -19.87 -6.89 31.61
CA GLY A 765 -21.28 -6.80 31.95
C GLY A 765 -21.71 -7.92 32.90
N ALA A 766 -22.73 -8.70 32.55
CA ALA A 766 -23.35 -9.69 33.46
C ALA A 766 -22.62 -11.05 33.53
N ALA A 767 -21.41 -11.15 32.95
CA ALA A 767 -20.62 -12.38 32.91
C ALA A 767 -19.10 -12.11 32.83
N SER A 768 -18.63 -11.08 33.53
CA SER A 768 -17.21 -10.71 33.68
C SER A 768 -16.35 -11.89 34.10
N ARG A 769 -15.18 -12.07 33.46
CA ARG A 769 -14.32 -13.26 33.62
C ARG A 769 -12.84 -12.94 33.47
N LEU A 770 -12.05 -13.40 34.44
CA LEU A 770 -10.59 -13.32 34.49
C LEU A 770 -9.96 -14.73 34.52
N VAL A 771 -8.70 -14.83 34.11
CA VAL A 771 -7.86 -16.02 34.33
C VAL A 771 -6.51 -15.59 34.89
N VAL A 772 -6.22 -15.97 36.13
CA VAL A 772 -5.01 -15.56 36.86
C VAL A 772 -4.15 -16.77 37.24
N TRP A 773 -2.82 -16.66 37.14
CA TRP A 773 -1.91 -17.66 37.72
C TRP A 773 -1.80 -17.45 39.23
N LEU A 774 -1.91 -18.53 40.02
CA LEU A 774 -1.69 -18.49 41.46
C LEU A 774 -0.82 -19.66 41.92
N ASP A 775 0.18 -19.37 42.75
CA ASP A 775 0.99 -20.38 43.44
C ASP A 775 0.21 -21.04 44.60
N ALA A 776 0.57 -22.28 44.97
CA ALA A 776 -0.08 -23.02 46.04
C ALA A 776 0.03 -22.30 47.40
N GLY A 777 -1.12 -21.85 47.92
CA GLY A 777 -1.22 -21.09 49.16
C GLY A 777 -1.11 -19.58 49.00
N ALA A 778 -1.03 -19.05 47.78
CA ALA A 778 -1.26 -17.64 47.50
C ALA A 778 -2.69 -17.25 47.91
N SER A 779 -2.84 -16.09 48.56
CA SER A 779 -4.13 -15.53 48.96
C SER A 779 -4.41 -14.28 48.14
N ILE A 780 -5.62 -14.18 47.59
CA ILE A 780 -6.10 -13.03 46.82
C ILE A 780 -7.39 -12.48 47.41
N VAL A 781 -7.66 -11.20 47.13
CA VAL A 781 -8.99 -10.61 47.24
C VAL A 781 -9.58 -10.51 45.84
N ILE A 782 -10.75 -11.10 45.65
CA ILE A 782 -11.60 -10.95 44.48
C ILE A 782 -12.64 -9.88 44.83
N SER A 783 -12.80 -8.85 44.00
CA SER A 783 -13.88 -7.89 44.17
C SER A 783 -14.95 -8.02 43.09
N ILE A 784 -16.20 -7.86 43.52
CA ILE A 784 -17.39 -7.79 42.67
C ILE A 784 -18.02 -6.42 42.91
N ASP A 785 -17.80 -5.51 41.97
CA ASP A 785 -18.32 -4.15 41.95
C ASP A 785 -19.30 -3.96 40.77
N THR A 786 -19.91 -2.77 40.62
CA THR A 786 -20.85 -2.46 39.53
C THR A 786 -20.86 -0.97 39.16
N ASP A 787 -21.27 -0.65 37.94
CA ASP A 787 -21.60 0.74 37.58
C ASP A 787 -22.98 1.15 38.13
N GLY A 788 -23.07 1.30 39.46
CA GLY A 788 -24.27 1.76 40.17
C GLY A 788 -25.47 0.79 40.18
N ALA A 789 -25.31 -0.42 39.65
CA ALA A 789 -26.36 -1.44 39.64
C ALA A 789 -26.37 -2.25 40.96
N GLU A 790 -27.53 -2.37 41.61
CA GLU A 790 -27.70 -3.21 42.82
C GLU A 790 -28.53 -4.48 42.50
N GLY A 791 -28.07 -5.65 42.92
CA GLY A 791 -28.81 -6.92 42.77
C GLY A 791 -28.00 -8.20 43.01
N GLU A 792 -28.65 -9.34 42.76
CA GLU A 792 -28.01 -10.66 42.94
C GLU A 792 -27.06 -11.01 41.77
N TYR A 793 -25.86 -11.45 42.12
CA TYR A 793 -24.84 -11.93 41.20
C TYR A 793 -24.39 -13.37 41.56
N THR A 794 -23.72 -14.01 40.61
CA THR A 794 -23.02 -15.28 40.81
C THR A 794 -21.52 -15.03 40.78
N LEU A 795 -20.74 -15.75 41.57
CA LEU A 795 -19.28 -15.80 41.50
C LEU A 795 -18.85 -17.27 41.38
N ASN A 796 -18.18 -17.60 40.29
CA ASN A 796 -17.60 -18.90 40.01
C ASN A 796 -16.07 -18.81 40.15
N VAL A 797 -15.45 -19.80 40.80
CA VAL A 797 -13.99 -19.95 40.86
C VAL A 797 -13.64 -21.39 40.47
N GLY A 798 -12.95 -21.55 39.35
CA GLY A 798 -12.50 -22.82 38.79
C GLY A 798 -10.98 -22.86 38.61
N GLN A 799 -10.45 -24.04 38.33
CA GLN A 799 -9.08 -24.18 37.81
C GLN A 799 -9.16 -24.23 36.29
N PHE A 800 -8.37 -23.40 35.59
CA PHE A 800 -8.22 -23.47 34.14
C PHE A 800 -7.31 -24.66 33.81
N ASP A 801 -7.71 -25.50 32.86
CA ASP A 801 -7.00 -26.74 32.54
C ASP A 801 -5.87 -26.58 31.50
N GLY A 802 -5.64 -25.33 31.05
CA GLY A 802 -4.60 -24.97 30.07
C GLY A 802 -5.01 -25.21 28.62
N THR A 803 -6.19 -25.77 28.34
CA THR A 803 -6.62 -26.09 26.97
C THR A 803 -6.66 -24.82 26.11
N GLY A 804 -5.98 -24.85 24.97
CA GLY A 804 -5.89 -23.69 24.06
C GLY A 804 -4.68 -22.80 24.31
N THR A 805 -3.69 -23.24 25.10
CA THR A 805 -2.41 -22.53 25.30
C THR A 805 -1.25 -23.30 24.63
N CYS A 806 -0.06 -22.72 24.56
CA CYS A 806 1.13 -23.38 23.98
C CYS A 806 1.54 -24.69 24.65
N ASP A 807 1.30 -24.84 25.96
CA ASP A 807 1.59 -26.08 26.69
C ASP A 807 0.58 -27.20 26.36
N THR A 808 -0.66 -26.83 26.03
CA THR A 808 -1.77 -27.74 25.72
C THR A 808 -2.68 -27.17 24.62
N PRO A 809 -2.20 -27.10 23.36
CA PRO A 809 -2.97 -26.55 22.26
C PRO A 809 -4.11 -27.50 21.86
N VAL A 810 -5.17 -26.95 21.27
CA VAL A 810 -6.32 -27.72 20.78
C VAL A 810 -5.91 -28.49 19.52
N GLU A 811 -5.73 -29.81 19.64
CA GLU A 811 -5.40 -30.69 18.50
C GLU A 811 -6.57 -30.74 17.50
N LEU A 812 -6.32 -30.27 16.28
CA LEU A 812 -7.27 -30.29 15.17
C LEU A 812 -7.14 -31.57 14.34
N GLU A 813 -8.27 -32.18 14.01
CA GLU A 813 -8.31 -33.40 13.19
C GLU A 813 -7.83 -33.09 11.74
N PRO A 814 -6.90 -33.88 11.17
CA PRO A 814 -6.32 -33.62 9.85
C PRO A 814 -7.26 -34.10 8.71
N VAL A 815 -8.46 -33.51 8.65
CA VAL A 815 -9.53 -33.86 7.71
C VAL A 815 -10.07 -32.58 7.07
N LEU A 816 -9.89 -32.46 5.76
CA LEU A 816 -10.22 -31.27 4.98
C LEU A 816 -11.49 -31.49 4.13
N PRO A 817 -12.38 -30.48 3.95
CA PRO A 817 -12.42 -29.20 4.69
C PRO A 817 -12.64 -29.43 6.18
N LEU A 818 -11.96 -28.65 7.02
CA LEU A 818 -12.12 -28.64 8.47
C LEU A 818 -12.93 -27.41 8.89
N THR A 819 -13.77 -27.58 9.91
CA THR A 819 -14.38 -26.47 10.65
C THR A 819 -14.29 -26.75 12.13
N ALA A 820 -13.72 -25.81 12.89
CA ALA A 820 -13.69 -25.78 14.34
C ALA A 820 -14.44 -24.54 14.84
N THR A 821 -14.90 -24.57 16.09
CA THR A 821 -15.54 -23.40 16.72
C THR A 821 -15.12 -23.34 18.18
N GLY A 822 -14.78 -22.15 18.67
CA GLY A 822 -14.39 -21.94 20.06
C GLY A 822 -14.70 -20.53 20.51
N THR A 823 -14.04 -20.08 21.58
CA THR A 823 -14.15 -18.70 22.06
C THR A 823 -12.84 -18.29 22.73
N THR A 824 -12.41 -17.07 22.46
CA THR A 824 -11.26 -16.43 23.11
C THR A 824 -11.63 -15.83 24.47
N MET A 825 -12.91 -15.56 24.73
CA MET A 825 -13.37 -14.94 25.97
C MET A 825 -12.91 -15.68 27.24
N GLY A 826 -11.99 -15.07 27.97
CA GLY A 826 -11.41 -15.61 29.19
C GLY A 826 -10.50 -16.83 28.95
N SER A 827 -9.81 -16.86 27.82
CA SER A 827 -8.51 -17.51 27.64
C SER A 827 -7.37 -16.61 28.17
N LEU A 828 -6.11 -16.93 27.85
CA LEU A 828 -4.95 -16.08 28.16
C LEU A 828 -4.56 -15.27 26.92
N ALA A 829 -3.98 -14.09 27.12
CA ALA A 829 -3.14 -13.44 26.11
C ALA A 829 -1.74 -14.05 26.23
N ALA A 830 -1.44 -15.07 25.42
CA ALA A 830 -0.26 -15.93 25.53
C ALA A 830 0.70 -15.81 24.34
N MET A 831 0.21 -15.38 23.19
CA MET A 831 0.96 -15.16 21.95
C MET A 831 0.84 -13.71 21.48
N GLY A 832 1.80 -13.28 20.67
CA GLY A 832 1.73 -12.05 19.89
C GLY A 832 2.08 -12.36 18.44
N ALA A 833 1.45 -11.65 17.52
CA ALA A 833 1.59 -11.88 16.08
C ALA A 833 2.13 -10.63 15.38
N SER A 834 2.76 -10.76 14.21
CA SER A 834 3.33 -9.61 13.49
C SER A 834 2.28 -8.60 12.99
N CYS A 835 1.03 -9.05 12.82
CA CYS A 835 -0.12 -8.26 12.40
C CYS A 835 -1.04 -7.83 13.55
N GLY A 836 -0.64 -7.99 14.83
CA GLY A 836 -1.39 -7.49 15.99
C GLY A 836 -1.65 -8.54 17.07
N GLY A 837 -2.83 -8.47 17.70
CA GLY A 837 -3.32 -9.48 18.64
C GLY A 837 -2.76 -9.40 20.06
N ALA A 838 -1.48 -9.06 20.24
CA ALA A 838 -0.65 -9.27 21.45
C ALA A 838 -1.13 -8.76 22.84
N SER A 839 -2.33 -8.18 22.97
CA SER A 839 -2.97 -7.86 24.26
C SER A 839 -4.41 -8.39 24.40
N ALA A 840 -4.94 -9.07 23.39
CA ALA A 840 -6.21 -9.78 23.42
C ALA A 840 -6.02 -11.24 23.89
N PRO A 841 -7.07 -11.89 24.42
CA PRO A 841 -7.02 -13.33 24.71
C PRO A 841 -7.01 -14.16 23.44
N ASP A 842 -6.11 -15.15 23.36
CA ASP A 842 -5.97 -16.05 22.22
C ASP A 842 -6.49 -17.48 22.50
N VAL A 843 -6.67 -18.26 21.43
CA VAL A 843 -6.79 -19.73 21.50
C VAL A 843 -5.90 -20.39 20.47
N ILE A 844 -5.05 -21.28 20.97
CA ILE A 844 -3.97 -21.91 20.23
C ILE A 844 -4.37 -23.33 19.83
N HIS A 845 -4.31 -23.60 18.54
CA HIS A 845 -4.60 -24.88 17.91
C HIS A 845 -3.32 -25.51 17.34
N SER A 846 -3.27 -26.83 17.28
CA SER A 846 -2.24 -27.56 16.54
C SER A 846 -2.86 -28.35 15.41
N PHE A 847 -2.34 -28.19 14.19
CA PHE A 847 -2.81 -28.86 12.98
C PHE A 847 -1.65 -29.56 12.29
N THR A 848 -1.88 -30.76 11.73
CA THR A 848 -0.86 -31.48 10.94
C THR A 848 -1.37 -31.73 9.53
N ALA A 849 -0.69 -31.16 8.54
CA ALA A 849 -1.09 -31.22 7.13
C ALA A 849 -1.19 -32.67 6.62
N PRO A 850 -2.39 -33.17 6.22
CA PRO A 850 -2.54 -34.55 5.73
C PRO A 850 -1.85 -34.79 4.38
N GLU A 851 -1.70 -33.75 3.55
CA GLU A 851 -1.02 -33.79 2.25
C GLU A 851 -0.32 -32.46 1.91
N THR A 852 0.57 -32.46 0.91
CA THR A 852 1.30 -31.25 0.49
C THR A 852 0.43 -30.37 -0.39
N GLY A 853 0.31 -29.08 -0.05
CA GLY A 853 -0.43 -28.09 -0.84
C GLY A 853 -0.42 -26.71 -0.18
N THR A 854 -1.15 -25.75 -0.76
CA THR A 854 -1.41 -24.45 -0.13
C THR A 854 -2.69 -24.54 0.68
N TYR A 855 -2.59 -24.21 1.96
CA TYR A 855 -3.70 -24.23 2.90
C TYR A 855 -4.24 -22.83 3.08
N VAL A 856 -5.55 -22.68 2.92
CA VAL A 856 -6.28 -21.45 3.26
C VAL A 856 -6.88 -21.67 4.64
N ILE A 857 -6.62 -20.75 5.55
CA ILE A 857 -7.10 -20.78 6.92
C ILE A 857 -7.80 -19.46 7.18
N ASP A 858 -9.04 -19.51 7.65
CA ASP A 858 -9.86 -18.32 7.86
C ASP A 858 -10.69 -18.38 9.14
N THR A 859 -11.16 -17.22 9.60
CA THR A 859 -12.05 -17.06 10.75
C THR A 859 -13.47 -16.61 10.36
N TYR A 860 -13.90 -16.84 9.11
CA TYR A 860 -15.17 -16.28 8.59
C TYR A 860 -16.38 -16.70 9.42
N GLY A 861 -17.20 -15.72 9.81
CA GLY A 861 -18.39 -15.94 10.65
C GLY A 861 -18.14 -15.88 12.15
N SER A 862 -16.93 -15.51 12.58
CA SER A 862 -16.64 -15.11 13.97
C SER A 862 -17.46 -13.87 14.38
N GLU A 863 -17.70 -13.72 15.68
CA GLU A 863 -18.62 -12.71 16.25
C GLU A 863 -17.92 -11.40 16.68
N TYR A 864 -16.61 -11.29 16.47
CA TYR A 864 -15.70 -10.24 16.96
C TYR A 864 -14.54 -10.05 15.98
N ASP A 865 -13.76 -8.97 16.13
CA ASP A 865 -12.64 -8.63 15.25
C ASP A 865 -11.42 -9.53 15.53
N THR A 866 -11.13 -10.47 14.62
CA THR A 866 -10.10 -11.50 14.84
C THR A 866 -8.72 -11.10 14.34
N VAL A 867 -7.67 -11.65 14.96
CA VAL A 867 -6.33 -11.75 14.35
C VAL A 867 -5.97 -13.22 14.22
N LEU A 868 -5.40 -13.61 13.08
CA LEU A 868 -5.07 -15.00 12.75
C LEU A 868 -3.59 -15.10 12.33
N SER A 869 -2.82 -15.91 13.06
CA SER A 869 -1.42 -16.18 12.75
C SER A 869 -1.08 -17.66 12.78
N VAL A 870 -0.07 -18.04 12.01
CA VAL A 870 0.34 -19.44 11.83
C VAL A 870 1.84 -19.58 12.02
N PHE A 871 2.27 -20.49 12.88
CA PHE A 871 3.68 -20.74 13.21
C PHE A 871 4.10 -22.17 12.80
N ASP A 872 5.34 -22.34 12.33
CA ASP A 872 5.88 -23.66 11.98
C ASP A 872 6.21 -24.51 13.22
N GLY A 873 5.57 -25.68 13.34
CA GLY A 873 5.73 -26.55 14.49
C GLY A 873 4.91 -26.11 15.71
N ASP A 874 5.58 -25.49 16.68
CA ASP A 874 5.03 -25.04 17.96
C ASP A 874 5.09 -23.51 18.12
N CYS A 875 4.60 -22.97 19.24
CA CYS A 875 4.61 -21.53 19.53
C CYS A 875 5.99 -20.85 19.51
N SER A 876 7.10 -21.59 19.47
CA SER A 876 8.45 -21.05 19.31
C SER A 876 8.99 -21.10 17.87
N GLY A 877 8.13 -21.47 16.92
CA GLY A 877 8.41 -21.54 15.49
C GLY A 877 8.54 -20.19 14.80
N GLU A 878 8.88 -20.25 13.51
CA GLU A 878 8.81 -19.09 12.60
C GLU A 878 7.35 -18.83 12.23
N GLU A 879 6.92 -17.56 12.29
CA GLU A 879 5.60 -17.15 11.81
C GLU A 879 5.58 -17.24 10.28
N LEU A 880 4.70 -18.08 9.75
CA LEU A 880 4.58 -18.40 8.32
C LEU A 880 3.71 -17.39 7.57
N ASP A 881 2.65 -16.91 8.23
CA ASP A 881 1.71 -15.92 7.71
C ASP A 881 0.87 -15.34 8.87
N CYS A 882 0.39 -14.11 8.71
CA CYS A 882 -0.41 -13.37 9.70
C CYS A 882 -1.39 -12.46 8.97
N ASN A 883 -2.64 -12.43 9.40
CA ASN A 883 -3.61 -11.44 8.94
C ASN A 883 -4.57 -11.02 10.07
N ASP A 884 -4.87 -9.73 10.16
CA ASP A 884 -6.00 -9.18 10.91
C ASP A 884 -7.24 -9.14 10.00
N ASP A 885 -7.16 -8.45 8.87
CA ASP A 885 -8.29 -8.15 7.99
C ASP A 885 -8.31 -8.96 6.68
N SER A 886 -9.32 -9.82 6.51
CA SER A 886 -9.62 -10.42 5.20
C SER A 886 -10.21 -9.38 4.23
N PRO A 887 -9.66 -9.25 3.01
CA PRO A 887 -10.18 -8.32 2.01
C PRO A 887 -11.53 -8.74 1.39
N TRP A 888 -12.12 -9.85 1.85
CA TRP A 888 -13.34 -10.44 1.26
C TRP A 888 -14.60 -10.39 2.15
N ASP A 889 -14.49 -9.98 3.41
CA ASP A 889 -15.62 -9.79 4.33
C ASP A 889 -15.72 -8.33 4.83
N SER A 890 -16.46 -8.06 5.92
CA SER A 890 -16.70 -6.71 6.44
C SER A 890 -15.52 -6.05 7.17
N GLY A 891 -14.31 -6.64 7.13
CA GLY A 891 -13.14 -6.18 7.86
C GLY A 891 -13.28 -6.37 9.38
N VAL A 892 -13.49 -7.63 9.78
CA VAL A 892 -13.54 -8.13 11.18
C VAL A 892 -13.16 -9.62 11.29
N THR A 893 -12.74 -10.25 10.19
CA THR A 893 -12.37 -11.67 10.13
C THR A 893 -11.17 -11.82 9.22
N SER A 894 -10.31 -12.78 9.53
CA SER A 894 -8.96 -12.91 8.96
C SER A 894 -8.87 -14.10 8.02
N GLU A 895 -7.94 -14.04 7.06
CA GLU A 895 -7.60 -15.15 6.15
C GLU A 895 -6.09 -15.16 5.88
N VAL A 896 -5.45 -16.33 5.98
CA VAL A 896 -4.02 -16.57 5.69
C VAL A 896 -3.85 -17.73 4.71
N SER A 897 -2.73 -17.77 3.97
CA SER A 897 -2.49 -18.73 2.88
C SER A 897 -1.09 -19.33 2.91
N VAL A 898 -0.92 -20.45 3.62
CA VAL A 898 0.38 -21.07 3.91
C VAL A 898 0.68 -22.33 3.07
N PRO A 899 1.86 -22.45 2.43
CA PRO A 899 2.28 -23.67 1.74
C PRO A 899 2.89 -24.69 2.71
N LEU A 900 2.26 -25.87 2.85
CA LEU A 900 2.68 -26.91 3.82
C LEU A 900 3.08 -28.23 3.16
N GLU A 901 4.03 -28.95 3.76
CA GLU A 901 4.39 -30.33 3.38
C GLU A 901 3.53 -31.39 4.11
N ALA A 902 3.26 -32.53 3.46
CA ALA A 902 2.54 -33.65 4.05
C ALA A 902 3.21 -34.17 5.34
N GLY A 903 2.53 -34.02 6.47
CA GLY A 903 3.02 -34.38 7.80
C GLY A 903 3.77 -33.27 8.53
N GLN A 904 3.83 -32.05 7.97
CA GLN A 904 4.24 -30.85 8.70
C GLN A 904 3.16 -30.49 9.73
N THR A 905 3.58 -30.18 10.94
CA THR A 905 2.71 -29.67 12.02
C THR A 905 2.89 -28.17 12.08
N ILE A 906 1.79 -27.43 12.23
CA ILE A 906 1.75 -26.00 12.45
C ILE A 906 0.95 -25.70 13.72
N THR A 907 1.20 -24.53 14.29
CA THR A 907 0.38 -23.93 15.34
C THR A 907 -0.44 -22.80 14.71
N ILE A 908 -1.75 -22.78 14.95
CA ILE A 908 -2.67 -21.75 14.48
C ILE A 908 -3.18 -21.01 15.70
N VAL A 909 -2.99 -19.69 15.74
CA VAL A 909 -3.45 -18.82 16.84
C VAL A 909 -4.65 -18.03 16.34
N VAL A 910 -5.78 -18.15 17.04
CA VAL A 910 -6.96 -17.31 16.82
C VAL A 910 -7.07 -16.34 17.99
N ASP A 911 -6.92 -15.06 17.68
CA ASP A 911 -6.77 -13.95 18.62
C ASP A 911 -7.78 -12.83 18.29
N GLY A 912 -7.63 -11.62 18.84
CA GLY A 912 -8.48 -10.46 18.54
C GLY A 912 -7.75 -9.11 18.46
N TYR A 913 -8.31 -8.17 17.69
CA TYR A 913 -7.71 -6.84 17.50
C TYR A 913 -8.00 -5.90 18.69
N ASP A 914 -7.03 -5.08 19.12
CA ASP A 914 -7.15 -4.06 20.19
C ASP A 914 -7.87 -4.51 21.51
N ARG A 915 -7.71 -5.80 21.89
CA ARG A 915 -8.36 -6.50 23.04
C ARG A 915 -9.75 -7.07 22.79
N ASP A 916 -10.27 -7.08 21.57
CA ASP A 916 -11.55 -7.70 21.26
C ASP A 916 -11.49 -9.24 21.51
N SER A 917 -12.62 -9.82 21.90
CA SER A 917 -12.72 -11.27 22.12
C SER A 917 -14.16 -11.75 22.05
N GLY A 918 -14.34 -12.98 21.59
CA GLY A 918 -15.68 -13.49 21.32
C GLY A 918 -15.70 -14.95 20.95
N ARG A 919 -16.74 -15.36 20.24
CA ARG A 919 -16.88 -16.70 19.67
C ARG A 919 -16.35 -16.69 18.23
N TYR A 920 -15.46 -17.63 17.91
CA TYR A 920 -14.91 -17.80 16.56
C TYR A 920 -15.41 -19.08 15.87
N GLU A 921 -15.40 -19.04 14.55
CA GLU A 921 -15.48 -20.21 13.66
C GLU A 921 -14.19 -20.22 12.83
N LEU A 922 -13.41 -21.31 12.90
CA LEU A 922 -12.10 -21.47 12.26
C LEU A 922 -12.20 -22.52 11.16
N HIS A 923 -11.84 -22.17 9.94
CA HIS A 923 -11.82 -23.07 8.78
C HIS A 923 -10.39 -23.39 8.37
N VAL A 924 -10.17 -24.62 7.89
CA VAL A 924 -8.91 -25.03 7.25
C VAL A 924 -9.25 -25.80 5.98
N ASP A 925 -8.82 -25.27 4.85
CA ASP A 925 -9.05 -25.79 3.50
C ASP A 925 -7.74 -25.90 2.71
N ILE A 926 -7.78 -26.55 1.55
CA ILE A 926 -6.60 -26.75 0.68
C ILE A 926 -6.93 -26.42 -0.78
N GLU A 927 -6.13 -25.57 -1.41
CA GLU A 927 -6.21 -25.31 -2.85
C GLU A 927 -5.59 -26.47 -3.66
N LEU A 928 -6.32 -26.96 -4.67
CA LEU A 928 -6.00 -28.14 -5.50
C LEU A 928 -5.46 -27.82 -6.91
#